data_AF-A0A969V3Y9-F1
#
_entry.id   AF-A0A969V3Y9-F1
#
_cell.length_a   1.000
_cell.length_b   1.000
_cell.length_c   1.000
_cell.angle_alpha   90.00
_cell.angle_beta   90.00
_cell.angle_gamma   90.00
#
_symmetry.space_group_name_H-M   'P 1'
#
loop_
_entity.id
_entity.type
_entity.pdbx_description
1 polymer ?
#
loop_
_entity_poly.entity_id
_entity_poly.type
_entity_poly.pdbx_seq_one_letter_code
_entity_poly.pdbx_strand_id
1 'polypeptide(L)'
;MTFILSPLAAHIHQNYATGLIEYKELKKIISQHLDELPKFKFKNQLIGEKVDNFVQIVQEDVGLLAARGQFLYGFLHLTFQEYLAALYLIRSKDTAAQEIISRLDDPRWREPILLALGHISSNWASRECKEMLQALLDADDPLGDLLPRTPLLMTAAMEEMGNISEQIVEEVARRLLFAYADHEKLAQFEKLRQQIENAFTRLQAVNNTEWIEQVLCEALRNPPESRPDVAPAAATLIHKHNWFTNKITQALLDALPNDSEKWNWAINNCIQEIINPTIGLKEPPEPTQPTEEKWQELKETDFAKYQELKTNFAVAQAAYQEEKTRYEKWTKRQQVELPSDKLPFKNFLQRDFKLVERIKSNPAWLRLIIALYGGYYDYKAPEILREYRELALFLSKPDYIREQEIARNREHYIGKFGANDPIYSIALYLDNDVNGRDGRDDGKMTLAKTAPEFTAEAIYRDSPLTFLLFSALKRGEAPESLIPKLWSFWKSSNNPLLKVDALIALAVLGENIISELHKALASGTHEEIASSVLNKFAQLRRLLQDSVTRAIHTEINLPQPLTDPSEPNKRQISKRRQLILALDKFSSALNDLHWNDVVATLGNVMLTYCNQPLDYTTWEDSLSETQKAYINAEYWVVRLLGGTEESDDIIYNTAVALDKMTAMSPHLIINSLSLVRQTQNLKWDEYISNWVVEDLSPRITNSSDIPLEVIDAIENIPLEKLRPDFRGAVISVFLHGIIPLIEQNTDLLPEILTLNLQNTHDSEAILQSLAPQLKLTPRLPNAILKMAYDVNNPYYYSRALLRLARYFPLQRESLLRKSLEVARTISDPHKKCRVFEYLIPYLDTQERSNILEETLFAAQTISDPDDKTRALARLSKYFQLEKQENLLREAVQTASLINNEYQRAETLSLLYPFLVSEPDLLTEYFRVAQNVTDSWSQFKALRLRSPQLLQIHDQLQQATEGDIDLWTPVVLGTIVNDVLTHFENISSVDGLWLALADFPDVAKVEKLYEAGIEKD
;
A
#
# COMPACT_ATOMS: atom_id res chain seq x y z
N MET A 1 -56.02 16.14 30.31
CA MET A 1 -55.89 16.11 28.84
C MET A 1 -54.71 15.24 28.41
N THR A 2 -53.47 15.56 28.82
CA THR A 2 -52.25 14.77 28.50
C THR A 2 -52.32 13.30 28.88
N PHE A 3 -52.90 12.96 30.04
CA PHE A 3 -53.08 11.56 30.50
C PHE A 3 -53.93 10.69 29.57
N ILE A 4 -54.78 11.31 28.74
CA ILE A 4 -55.69 10.63 27.79
C ILE A 4 -55.13 10.71 26.37
N LEU A 5 -54.56 11.85 25.99
CA LEU A 5 -54.06 12.06 24.63
C LEU A 5 -52.69 11.42 24.38
N SER A 6 -51.84 11.26 25.39
CA SER A 6 -50.53 10.63 25.22
C SER A 6 -50.62 9.13 24.87
N PRO A 7 -51.45 8.28 25.52
CA PRO A 7 -51.64 6.90 25.10
C PRO A 7 -52.32 6.78 23.73
N LEU A 8 -53.26 7.69 23.41
CA LEU A 8 -53.89 7.74 22.10
C LEU A 8 -52.86 8.06 21.01
N ALA A 9 -52.01 9.06 21.23
CA ALA A 9 -50.93 9.41 20.31
C ALA A 9 -49.95 8.26 20.11
N ALA A 10 -49.49 7.62 21.20
CA ALA A 10 -48.63 6.45 21.14
C ALA A 10 -49.25 5.29 20.35
N HIS A 11 -50.55 5.00 20.57
CA HIS A 11 -51.27 3.94 19.85
C HIS A 11 -51.40 4.24 18.36
N ILE A 12 -51.73 5.49 18.00
CA ILE A 12 -51.79 5.90 16.58
C ILE A 12 -50.40 5.80 15.94
N HIS A 13 -49.36 6.24 16.66
CA HIS A 13 -48.01 6.28 16.17
C HIS A 13 -47.43 4.87 15.93
N GLN A 14 -47.70 3.93 16.84
CA GLN A 14 -47.28 2.53 16.76
C GLN A 14 -47.98 1.75 15.63
N ASN A 15 -49.30 1.91 15.50
CA ASN A 15 -50.11 0.97 14.73
C ASN A 15 -50.54 1.49 13.35
N TYR A 16 -50.48 2.80 13.10
CA TYR A 16 -51.04 3.40 11.88
C TYR A 16 -50.01 4.26 11.14
N ALA A 17 -49.49 3.71 10.03
CA ALA A 17 -48.52 4.40 9.18
C ALA A 17 -49.01 5.79 8.71
N THR A 18 -50.31 5.89 8.42
CA THR A 18 -51.02 7.09 7.93
C THR A 18 -51.31 8.14 9.02
N GLY A 19 -51.10 7.81 10.30
CA GLY A 19 -51.46 8.68 11.43
C GLY A 19 -52.97 8.82 11.67
N LEU A 20 -53.78 7.93 11.06
CA LEU A 20 -55.24 7.96 11.15
C LEU A 20 -55.78 6.70 11.87
N ILE A 21 -56.75 6.90 12.76
CA ILE A 21 -57.44 5.86 13.52
C ILE A 21 -58.95 5.92 13.28
N GLU A 22 -59.60 4.75 13.31
CA GLU A 22 -61.06 4.68 13.25
C GLU A 22 -61.71 5.24 14.52
N TYR A 23 -62.81 5.96 14.34
CA TYR A 23 -63.54 6.61 15.44
C TYR A 23 -63.95 5.64 16.55
N LYS A 24 -64.35 4.42 16.19
CA LYS A 24 -64.75 3.38 17.16
C LYS A 24 -63.59 2.96 18.06
N GLU A 25 -62.40 2.84 17.50
CA GLU A 25 -61.19 2.46 18.23
C GLU A 25 -60.65 3.62 19.06
N LEU A 26 -60.66 4.84 18.50
CA LEU A 26 -60.33 6.06 19.23
C LEU A 26 -61.18 6.21 20.49
N LYS A 27 -62.51 5.99 20.40
CA LYS A 27 -63.40 6.02 21.57
C LYS A 27 -63.03 4.97 22.61
N LYS A 28 -62.66 3.76 22.17
CA LYS A 28 -62.29 2.66 23.07
C LYS A 28 -61.06 3.02 23.90
N ILE A 29 -60.02 3.57 23.27
CA ILE A 29 -58.77 3.96 23.94
C ILE A 29 -59.01 5.13 24.91
N ILE A 30 -59.77 6.15 24.48
CA ILE A 30 -60.12 7.29 25.33
C ILE A 30 -60.95 6.84 26.54
N SER A 31 -61.93 5.95 26.33
CA SER A 31 -62.76 5.37 27.40
C SER A 31 -61.91 4.64 28.43
N GLN A 32 -60.98 3.79 27.99
CA GLN A 32 -60.10 3.02 28.87
C GLN A 32 -59.30 3.91 29.83
N HIS A 33 -58.69 4.99 29.31
CA HIS A 33 -57.88 5.89 30.14
C HIS A 33 -58.70 6.93 30.93
N LEU A 34 -59.94 7.21 30.53
CA LEU A 34 -60.88 8.01 31.32
C LEU A 34 -61.32 7.27 32.59
N ASP A 35 -61.50 5.96 32.52
CA ASP A 35 -61.94 5.12 33.64
C ASP A 35 -60.86 4.95 34.73
N GLU A 36 -59.58 5.10 34.36
CA GLU A 36 -58.44 5.05 35.29
C GLU A 36 -58.36 6.28 36.21
N LEU A 37 -59.01 7.39 35.85
CA LEU A 37 -58.96 8.63 36.62
C LEU A 37 -59.82 8.54 37.90
N PRO A 38 -59.27 8.84 39.10
CA PRO A 38 -59.99 8.71 40.38
C PRO A 38 -61.32 9.46 40.44
N LYS A 39 -61.47 10.56 39.68
CA LYS A 39 -62.71 11.35 39.58
C LYS A 39 -63.85 10.64 38.82
N PHE A 40 -63.56 9.55 38.09
CA PHE A 40 -64.51 8.91 37.18
C PHE A 40 -64.78 7.42 37.48
N LYS A 41 -64.02 6.79 38.40
CA LYS A 41 -64.12 5.36 38.79
C LYS A 41 -65.48 4.82 39.29
N PHE A 42 -66.50 5.67 39.50
CA PHE A 42 -67.78 5.26 40.14
C PHE A 42 -69.06 5.57 39.32
N LYS A 43 -68.98 5.79 38.00
CA LYS A 43 -70.20 6.01 37.17
C LYS A 43 -70.17 5.25 35.84
N ASN A 44 -70.39 3.94 35.89
CA ASN A 44 -70.40 3.01 34.74
C ASN A 44 -71.48 3.25 33.66
N GLN A 45 -72.31 4.29 33.75
CA GLN A 45 -73.43 4.53 32.80
C GLN A 45 -73.34 5.81 31.97
N LEU A 46 -72.30 6.64 32.12
CA LEU A 46 -72.18 7.95 31.44
C LEU A 46 -70.86 8.12 30.66
N ILE A 47 -70.16 7.03 30.36
CA ILE A 47 -68.82 7.10 29.75
C ILE A 47 -68.90 7.47 28.26
N GLY A 48 -69.90 6.97 27.52
CA GLY A 48 -70.08 7.25 26.08
C GLY A 48 -70.28 8.74 25.75
N GLU A 49 -71.25 9.41 26.37
CA GLU A 49 -71.50 10.85 26.15
C GLU A 49 -70.31 11.73 26.57
N LYS A 50 -69.58 11.32 27.61
CA LYS A 50 -68.38 12.04 28.07
C LYS A 50 -67.19 11.87 27.13
N VAL A 51 -67.02 10.69 26.54
CA VAL A 51 -66.01 10.44 25.50
C VAL A 51 -66.32 11.28 24.26
N ASP A 52 -67.59 11.34 23.86
CA ASP A 52 -68.01 12.10 22.67
C ASP A 52 -67.84 13.60 22.88
N ASN A 53 -68.26 14.12 24.03
CA ASN A 53 -67.98 15.51 24.41
C ASN A 53 -66.48 15.79 24.51
N PHE A 54 -65.67 14.86 25.02
CA PHE A 54 -64.23 15.04 25.10
C PHE A 54 -63.61 15.14 23.71
N VAL A 55 -63.95 14.23 22.79
CA VAL A 55 -63.44 14.28 21.40
C VAL A 55 -63.87 15.58 20.72
N GLN A 56 -65.12 16.00 20.92
CA GLN A 56 -65.62 17.27 20.38
C GLN A 56 -64.82 18.46 20.92
N ILE A 57 -64.55 18.53 22.22
CA ILE A 57 -63.73 19.61 22.82
C ILE A 57 -62.29 19.58 22.26
N VAL A 58 -61.66 18.41 22.15
CA VAL A 58 -60.29 18.30 21.61
C VAL A 58 -60.21 18.71 20.14
N GLN A 59 -61.28 18.49 19.38
CA GLN A 59 -61.40 18.82 17.97
C GLN A 59 -61.77 20.29 17.73
N GLU A 60 -62.81 20.79 18.38
CA GLU A 60 -63.42 22.09 18.10
C GLU A 60 -62.80 23.22 18.93
N ASP A 61 -62.49 22.97 20.20
CA ASP A 61 -62.00 24.02 21.12
C ASP A 61 -60.47 24.03 21.24
N VAL A 62 -59.83 22.85 21.27
CA VAL A 62 -58.37 22.73 21.48
C VAL A 62 -57.61 22.53 20.15
N GLY A 63 -58.28 22.03 19.11
CA GLY A 63 -57.71 21.90 17.76
C GLY A 63 -56.57 20.88 17.61
N LEU A 64 -56.46 19.90 18.52
CA LEU A 64 -55.39 18.89 18.44
C LEU A 64 -55.77 17.68 17.56
N LEU A 65 -57.05 17.36 17.45
CA LEU A 65 -57.58 16.27 16.61
C LEU A 65 -58.38 16.82 15.43
N ALA A 66 -58.31 16.14 14.30
CA ALA A 66 -59.07 16.48 13.10
C ALA A 66 -59.69 15.23 12.47
N ALA A 67 -60.94 15.36 12.01
CA ALA A 67 -61.56 14.37 11.14
C ALA A 67 -60.95 14.48 9.72
N ARG A 68 -60.40 13.38 9.20
CA ARG A 68 -59.68 13.33 7.90
C ARG A 68 -60.39 12.47 6.86
N GLY A 69 -61.52 11.88 7.22
CA GLY A 69 -62.36 11.05 6.35
C GLY A 69 -63.59 10.57 7.10
N GLN A 70 -64.47 9.82 6.43
CA GLN A 70 -65.65 9.27 7.07
C GLN A 70 -65.22 8.25 8.15
N PHE A 71 -65.44 8.61 9.42
CA PHE A 71 -65.03 7.85 10.61
C PHE A 71 -63.52 7.73 10.87
N LEU A 72 -62.67 8.51 10.20
CA LEU A 72 -61.23 8.53 10.43
C LEU A 72 -60.78 9.84 11.09
N TYR A 73 -60.01 9.69 12.16
CA TYR A 73 -59.48 10.78 12.97
C TYR A 73 -57.96 10.69 13.05
N GLY A 74 -57.30 11.83 13.13
CA GLY A 74 -55.87 11.91 13.40
C GLY A 74 -55.53 13.22 14.08
N PHE A 75 -54.27 13.38 14.49
CA PHE A 75 -53.82 14.68 15.00
C PHE A 75 -53.76 15.72 13.87
N LEU A 76 -53.99 16.98 14.21
CA LEU A 76 -53.98 18.08 13.23
C LEU A 76 -52.61 18.18 12.52
N HIS A 77 -51.53 18.04 13.30
CA HIS A 77 -50.15 18.00 12.86
C HIS A 77 -49.40 16.81 13.47
N LEU A 78 -48.48 16.23 12.70
CA LEU A 78 -47.64 15.11 13.15
C LEU A 78 -46.79 15.47 14.37
N THR A 79 -46.27 16.69 14.44
CA THR A 79 -45.46 17.18 15.57
C THR A 79 -46.20 17.13 16.91
N PHE A 80 -47.51 17.39 16.94
CA PHE A 80 -48.31 17.25 18.16
C PHE A 80 -48.49 15.79 18.56
N GLN A 81 -48.66 14.90 17.58
CA GLN A 81 -48.72 13.47 17.83
C GLN A 81 -47.39 12.96 18.37
N GLU A 82 -46.26 13.37 17.78
CA GLU A 82 -44.91 12.97 18.20
C GLU A 82 -44.61 13.46 19.62
N TYR A 83 -44.92 14.72 19.95
CA TYR A 83 -44.76 15.24 21.31
C TYR A 83 -45.64 14.53 22.35
N LEU A 84 -46.90 14.22 22.01
CA LEU A 84 -47.77 13.48 22.92
C LEU A 84 -47.35 12.01 23.07
N ALA A 85 -46.83 11.39 22.01
CA ALA A 85 -46.22 10.07 22.07
C ALA A 85 -44.94 10.09 22.93
N ALA A 86 -44.14 11.15 22.87
CA ALA A 86 -42.98 11.35 23.74
C ALA A 86 -43.38 11.37 25.23
N LEU A 87 -44.44 12.11 25.59
CA LEU A 87 -44.96 12.16 26.96
C LEU A 87 -45.50 10.81 27.46
N TYR A 88 -45.91 9.93 26.54
CA TYR A 88 -46.32 8.56 26.89
C TYR A 88 -45.12 7.72 27.32
N LEU A 89 -43.99 7.80 26.59
CA LEU A 89 -42.76 7.05 26.90
C LEU A 89 -42.25 7.35 28.32
N ILE A 90 -42.44 8.58 28.79
CA ILE A 90 -41.90 9.09 30.06
C ILE A 90 -42.95 9.22 31.16
N ARG A 91 -44.13 8.59 30.98
CA ARG A 91 -45.26 8.70 31.90
C ARG A 91 -44.94 8.18 33.30
N SER A 92 -44.05 7.20 33.40
CA SER A 92 -43.53 6.65 34.66
C SER A 92 -42.01 6.69 34.65
N LYS A 93 -41.42 7.24 35.71
CA LYS A 93 -39.95 7.34 35.82
C LYS A 93 -39.28 5.96 35.88
N ASP A 94 -39.93 5.00 36.52
CA ASP A 94 -39.39 3.65 36.73
C ASP A 94 -39.36 2.81 35.45
N THR A 95 -40.23 3.09 34.47
CA THR A 95 -40.35 2.29 33.23
C THR A 95 -39.88 3.03 31.98
N ALA A 96 -39.54 4.33 32.10
CA ALA A 96 -39.21 5.17 30.94
C ALA A 96 -38.06 4.62 30.10
N ALA A 97 -36.98 4.13 30.73
CA ALA A 97 -35.85 3.56 30.03
C ALA A 97 -36.28 2.35 29.18
N GLN A 98 -37.01 1.40 29.77
CA GLN A 98 -37.51 0.19 29.07
C GLN A 98 -38.44 0.53 27.90
N GLU A 99 -39.35 1.49 28.07
CA GLU A 99 -40.26 1.93 27.01
C GLU A 99 -39.52 2.56 25.83
N ILE A 100 -38.42 3.28 26.07
CA ILE A 100 -37.56 3.84 25.03
C ILE A 100 -36.79 2.72 24.32
N ILE A 101 -36.12 1.85 25.10
CA ILE A 101 -35.28 0.75 24.57
C ILE A 101 -36.10 -0.17 23.65
N SER A 102 -37.32 -0.52 24.05
CA SER A 102 -38.18 -1.44 23.28
C SER A 102 -38.66 -0.87 21.94
N ARG A 103 -38.38 0.39 21.63
CA ARG A 103 -38.83 1.10 20.41
C ARG A 103 -37.68 1.68 19.59
N LEU A 104 -36.42 1.44 19.98
CA LEU A 104 -35.24 1.91 19.25
C LEU A 104 -35.19 1.41 17.80
N ASP A 105 -35.76 0.23 17.54
CA ASP A 105 -35.72 -0.43 16.23
C ASP A 105 -36.70 0.18 15.21
N ASP A 106 -37.66 0.98 15.67
CA ASP A 106 -38.70 1.55 14.82
C ASP A 106 -38.37 3.01 14.46
N PRO A 107 -38.04 3.31 13.19
CA PRO A 107 -37.67 4.66 12.76
C PRO A 107 -38.72 5.73 13.02
N ARG A 108 -40.01 5.35 13.14
CA ARG A 108 -41.09 6.30 13.45
C ARG A 108 -40.92 6.90 14.84
N TRP A 109 -40.46 6.10 15.79
CA TRP A 109 -40.28 6.49 17.18
C TRP A 109 -39.05 7.35 17.43
N ARG A 110 -38.17 7.55 16.42
CA ARG A 110 -36.97 8.37 16.55
C ARG A 110 -37.30 9.78 17.08
N GLU A 111 -38.24 10.49 16.44
CA GLU A 111 -38.59 11.86 16.83
C GLU A 111 -39.29 11.92 18.22
N PRO A 112 -40.30 11.09 18.52
CA PRO A 112 -40.84 10.99 19.88
C PRO A 112 -39.80 10.70 20.97
N ILE A 113 -38.78 9.87 20.68
CA ILE A 113 -37.72 9.57 21.64
C ILE A 113 -36.82 10.79 21.86
N LEU A 114 -36.43 11.52 20.81
CA LEU A 114 -35.66 12.76 20.93
C LEU A 114 -36.42 13.79 21.79
N LEU A 115 -37.71 14.00 21.52
CA LEU A 115 -38.58 14.90 22.28
C LEU A 115 -38.75 14.44 23.74
N ALA A 116 -38.84 13.13 23.99
CA ALA A 116 -38.95 12.58 25.34
C ALA A 116 -37.68 12.87 26.14
N LEU A 117 -36.52 12.64 25.55
CA LEU A 117 -35.23 12.93 26.15
C LEU A 117 -35.02 14.43 26.43
N GLY A 118 -35.39 15.30 25.48
CA GLY A 118 -35.41 16.76 25.69
C GLY A 118 -36.32 17.17 26.84
N HIS A 119 -37.52 16.58 26.92
CA HIS A 119 -38.47 16.85 28.02
C HIS A 119 -37.94 16.39 29.39
N ILE A 120 -37.31 15.21 29.47
CA ILE A 120 -36.71 14.71 30.71
C ILE A 120 -35.61 15.66 31.19
N SER A 121 -34.70 16.06 30.30
CA SER A 121 -33.57 16.93 30.66
C SER A 121 -34.02 18.27 31.23
N SER A 122 -35.18 18.78 30.77
CA SER A 122 -35.71 20.09 31.17
C SER A 122 -36.61 20.04 32.41
N ASN A 123 -37.29 18.91 32.67
CA ASN A 123 -38.36 18.85 33.68
C ASN A 123 -38.08 17.89 34.85
N TRP A 124 -37.11 16.98 34.75
CA TRP A 124 -36.75 16.07 35.84
C TRP A 124 -35.60 16.65 36.67
N ALA A 125 -35.42 16.15 37.91
CA ALA A 125 -34.26 16.54 38.70
C ALA A 125 -32.97 15.99 38.06
N SER A 126 -31.85 16.73 38.12
CA SER A 126 -30.59 16.35 37.46
C SER A 126 -30.10 14.95 37.83
N ARG A 127 -30.32 14.52 39.08
CA ARG A 127 -29.99 13.17 39.54
C ARG A 127 -30.83 12.10 38.82
N GLU A 128 -32.15 12.31 38.72
CA GLU A 128 -33.07 11.36 38.09
C GLU A 128 -32.86 11.29 36.58
N CYS A 129 -32.58 12.44 35.94
CA CYS A 129 -32.21 12.49 34.53
C CYS A 129 -30.93 11.68 34.29
N LYS A 130 -29.89 11.88 35.10
CA LYS A 130 -28.64 11.11 35.02
C LYS A 130 -28.86 9.61 35.21
N GLU A 131 -29.61 9.21 36.24
CA GLU A 131 -29.94 7.80 36.50
C GLU A 131 -30.70 7.17 35.32
N MET A 132 -31.61 7.92 34.69
CA MET A 132 -32.32 7.47 33.48
C MET A 132 -31.39 7.31 32.28
N LEU A 133 -30.57 8.33 31.98
CA LEU A 133 -29.62 8.27 30.86
C LEU A 133 -28.57 7.17 31.04
N GLN A 134 -28.13 6.93 32.28
CA GLN A 134 -27.25 5.81 32.62
C GLN A 134 -27.97 4.47 32.40
N ALA A 135 -29.22 4.33 32.82
CA ALA A 135 -30.01 3.12 32.60
C ALA A 135 -30.24 2.82 31.10
N LEU A 136 -30.34 3.85 30.25
CA LEU A 136 -30.39 3.66 28.81
C LEU A 136 -29.07 3.13 28.25
N LEU A 137 -27.94 3.69 28.71
CA LEU A 137 -26.61 3.21 28.31
C LEU A 137 -26.39 1.77 28.77
N ASP A 138 -26.75 1.42 30.00
CA ASP A 138 -26.48 0.09 30.57
C ASP A 138 -27.49 -0.99 30.14
N ALA A 139 -28.50 -0.63 29.35
CA ALA A 139 -29.44 -1.59 28.83
C ALA A 139 -28.80 -2.52 27.79
N ASP A 140 -29.17 -3.80 27.86
CA ASP A 140 -28.80 -4.77 26.82
C ASP A 140 -29.39 -4.34 25.48
N ASP A 141 -28.50 -3.96 24.58
CA ASP A 141 -28.80 -3.76 23.17
C ASP A 141 -28.35 -5.02 22.40
N PRO A 142 -29.28 -5.83 21.86
CA PRO A 142 -28.95 -7.04 21.10
C PRO A 142 -28.07 -6.80 19.87
N LEU A 143 -28.02 -5.56 19.39
CA LEU A 143 -27.19 -5.12 18.27
C LEU A 143 -26.07 -4.14 18.71
N GLY A 144 -25.87 -3.95 20.01
CA GLY A 144 -24.92 -2.99 20.58
C GLY A 144 -23.46 -3.25 20.18
N ASP A 145 -23.11 -4.51 19.92
CA ASP A 145 -21.79 -4.92 19.43
C ASP A 145 -21.53 -4.56 17.96
N LEU A 146 -22.59 -4.28 17.19
CA LEU A 146 -22.54 -3.96 15.76
C LEU A 146 -22.82 -2.47 15.50
N LEU A 147 -23.74 -1.88 16.24
CA LEU A 147 -24.23 -0.51 16.05
C LEU A 147 -24.35 0.17 17.42
N PRO A 148 -23.63 1.28 17.69
CA PRO A 148 -23.76 2.02 18.93
C PRO A 148 -25.05 2.87 18.94
N ARG A 149 -26.22 2.22 18.91
CA ARG A 149 -27.53 2.87 18.70
C ARG A 149 -27.87 3.84 19.82
N THR A 150 -27.72 3.42 21.07
CA THR A 150 -27.99 4.28 22.23
C THR A 150 -27.06 5.49 22.27
N PRO A 151 -25.71 5.35 22.15
CA PRO A 151 -24.82 6.51 22.05
C PRO A 151 -25.14 7.46 20.88
N LEU A 152 -25.44 6.95 19.68
CA LEU A 152 -25.81 7.77 18.52
C LEU A 152 -27.12 8.53 18.73
N LEU A 153 -28.12 7.87 19.32
CA LEU A 153 -29.40 8.49 19.67
C LEU A 153 -29.20 9.57 20.72
N MET A 154 -28.48 9.28 21.81
CA MET A 154 -28.21 10.25 22.87
C MET A 154 -27.51 11.48 22.32
N THR A 155 -26.51 11.28 21.46
CA THR A 155 -25.81 12.38 20.80
C THR A 155 -26.73 13.24 19.94
N ALA A 156 -27.65 12.62 19.18
CA ALA A 156 -28.65 13.35 18.42
C ALA A 156 -29.64 14.12 19.31
N ALA A 157 -29.94 13.61 20.50
CA ALA A 157 -30.81 14.26 21.46
C ALA A 157 -30.13 15.39 22.24
N MET A 158 -28.79 15.43 22.30
CA MET A 158 -28.07 16.45 23.09
C MET A 158 -28.33 17.88 22.63
N GLU A 159 -28.71 18.10 21.36
CA GLU A 159 -29.11 19.42 20.85
C GLU A 159 -30.43 19.91 21.48
N GLU A 160 -31.33 18.98 21.80
CA GLU A 160 -32.64 19.23 22.42
C GLU A 160 -32.60 19.10 23.96
N MET A 161 -31.54 18.50 24.49
CA MET A 161 -31.33 18.37 25.93
C MET A 161 -30.69 19.64 26.49
N GLY A 162 -31.11 20.03 27.70
CA GLY A 162 -30.50 21.12 28.45
C GLY A 162 -29.17 20.71 29.11
N ASN A 163 -29.08 20.90 30.43
CA ASN A 163 -27.84 20.69 31.18
C ASN A 163 -27.58 19.20 31.46
N ILE A 164 -26.71 18.56 30.67
CA ILE A 164 -26.33 17.14 30.80
C ILE A 164 -25.12 17.02 31.74
N SER A 165 -25.06 15.92 32.52
CA SER A 165 -23.91 15.61 33.37
C SER A 165 -22.67 15.28 32.52
N GLU A 166 -21.50 15.81 32.89
CA GLU A 166 -20.20 15.54 32.24
C GLU A 166 -19.93 14.04 32.06
N GLN A 167 -20.18 13.24 33.11
CA GLN A 167 -19.96 11.78 33.09
C GLN A 167 -20.76 11.04 32.01
N ILE A 168 -21.96 11.53 31.67
CA ILE A 168 -22.78 10.91 30.61
C ILE A 168 -22.21 11.27 29.24
N VAL A 169 -21.75 12.51 29.06
CA VAL A 169 -21.11 12.96 27.81
C VAL A 169 -19.82 12.19 27.57
N GLU A 170 -18.99 12.03 28.61
CA GLU A 170 -17.75 11.25 28.53
C GLU A 170 -18.00 9.78 28.19
N GLU A 171 -19.01 9.16 28.82
CA GLU A 171 -19.35 7.75 28.56
C GLU A 171 -19.91 7.54 27.16
N VAL A 172 -20.78 8.43 26.66
CA VAL A 172 -21.27 8.39 25.28
C VAL A 172 -20.11 8.51 24.29
N ALA A 173 -19.20 9.47 24.50
CA ALA A 173 -18.02 9.67 23.68
C ALA A 173 -17.11 8.43 23.68
N ARG A 174 -16.87 7.83 24.86
CA ARG A 174 -16.04 6.62 25.00
C ARG A 174 -16.64 5.42 24.25
N ARG A 175 -17.95 5.19 24.37
CA ARG A 175 -18.61 4.09 23.64
C ARG A 175 -18.63 4.31 22.12
N LEU A 176 -18.84 5.55 21.67
CA LEU A 176 -18.72 5.89 20.24
C LEU A 176 -17.29 5.68 19.73
N LEU A 177 -16.28 6.09 20.51
CA LEU A 177 -14.88 5.89 20.16
C LEU A 177 -14.51 4.40 20.10
N PHE A 178 -15.00 3.59 21.04
CA PHE A 178 -14.80 2.14 21.04
C PHE A 178 -15.47 1.46 19.85
N ALA A 179 -16.63 1.94 19.42
CA ALA A 179 -17.26 1.48 18.18
C ALA A 179 -16.46 1.94 16.95
N TYR A 180 -15.94 3.18 16.97
CA TYR A 180 -15.08 3.72 15.90
C TYR A 180 -13.76 2.95 15.78
N ALA A 181 -13.21 2.48 16.89
CA ALA A 181 -11.94 1.74 16.94
C ALA A 181 -12.00 0.36 16.25
N ASP A 182 -13.20 -0.18 16.01
CA ASP A 182 -13.40 -1.43 15.27
C ASP A 182 -13.34 -1.18 13.75
N HIS A 183 -12.16 -0.77 13.28
CA HIS A 183 -11.92 -0.29 11.91
C HIS A 183 -12.31 -1.30 10.84
N GLU A 184 -11.97 -2.58 11.05
CA GLU A 184 -12.21 -3.65 10.07
C GLU A 184 -13.70 -3.89 9.85
N LYS A 185 -14.51 -3.87 10.92
CA LYS A 185 -15.97 -3.94 10.79
C LYS A 185 -16.53 -2.69 10.11
N LEU A 186 -16.03 -1.50 10.46
CA LEU A 186 -16.52 -0.24 9.90
C LEU A 186 -16.11 0.01 8.45
N ALA A 187 -15.01 -0.58 7.97
CA ALA A 187 -14.58 -0.46 6.58
C ALA A 187 -15.65 -0.95 5.58
N GLN A 188 -16.52 -1.87 6.01
CA GLN A 188 -17.64 -2.36 5.19
C GLN A 188 -18.90 -1.48 5.28
N PHE A 189 -18.97 -0.57 6.25
CA PHE A 189 -20.15 0.25 6.57
C PHE A 189 -19.82 1.75 6.63
N GLU A 190 -19.42 2.34 5.50
CA GLU A 190 -19.00 3.75 5.42
C GLU A 190 -20.05 4.74 5.98
N LYS A 191 -21.36 4.46 5.80
CA LYS A 191 -22.42 5.29 6.38
C LYS A 191 -22.41 5.32 7.91
N LEU A 192 -22.11 4.19 8.55
CA LEU A 192 -22.04 4.11 10.01
C LEU A 192 -20.82 4.87 10.54
N ARG A 193 -19.67 4.69 9.88
CA ARG A 193 -18.47 5.47 10.18
C ARG A 193 -18.75 6.97 10.15
N GLN A 194 -19.41 7.44 9.09
CA GLN A 194 -19.75 8.86 8.97
C GLN A 194 -20.81 9.32 9.98
N GLN A 195 -21.73 8.46 10.40
CA GLN A 195 -22.65 8.76 11.50
C GLN A 195 -21.92 8.99 12.82
N ILE A 196 -20.92 8.16 13.13
CA ILE A 196 -20.10 8.30 14.35
C ILE A 196 -19.28 9.60 14.30
N GLU A 197 -18.64 9.91 13.16
CA GLU A 197 -17.87 11.16 12.99
C GLU A 197 -18.76 12.41 13.12
N ASN A 198 -19.97 12.37 12.54
CA ASN A 198 -20.96 13.43 12.71
C ASN A 198 -21.42 13.56 14.17
N ALA A 199 -21.54 12.44 14.90
CA ALA A 199 -21.87 12.45 16.32
C ALA A 199 -20.78 13.18 17.13
N PHE A 200 -19.50 12.91 16.87
CA PHE A 200 -18.38 13.65 17.49
C PHE A 200 -18.41 15.15 17.18
N THR A 201 -18.77 15.53 15.94
CA THR A 201 -18.93 16.94 15.57
C THR A 201 -20.02 17.63 16.40
N ARG A 202 -21.14 16.94 16.66
CA ARG A 202 -22.24 17.46 17.49
C ARG A 202 -21.87 17.54 18.96
N LEU A 203 -21.20 16.52 19.50
CA LEU A 203 -20.72 16.51 20.89
C LEU A 203 -19.85 17.73 21.18
N GLN A 204 -19.05 18.17 20.22
CA GLN A 204 -18.20 19.35 20.37
C GLN A 204 -18.94 20.69 20.25
N ALA A 205 -20.06 20.74 19.53
CA ALA A 205 -20.77 21.98 19.21
C ALA A 205 -21.47 22.65 20.41
N VAL A 206 -21.50 21.99 21.57
CA VAL A 206 -22.35 22.35 22.73
C VAL A 206 -21.51 22.39 24.02
N ASN A 207 -20.78 23.46 24.35
CA ASN A 207 -20.08 23.67 25.65
C ASN A 207 -19.25 22.49 26.27
N ASN A 208 -19.07 21.37 25.55
CA ASN A 208 -18.53 20.10 26.05
C ASN A 208 -17.09 19.88 25.56
N THR A 209 -16.49 20.86 24.89
CA THR A 209 -15.19 20.73 24.22
C THR A 209 -14.10 20.24 25.17
N GLU A 210 -14.11 20.72 26.42
CA GLU A 210 -13.13 20.31 27.43
C GLU A 210 -13.27 18.84 27.84
N TRP A 211 -14.51 18.33 27.94
CA TRP A 211 -14.79 16.93 28.29
C TRP A 211 -14.44 15.98 27.14
N ILE A 212 -14.77 16.36 25.90
CA ILE A 212 -14.39 15.57 24.72
C ILE A 212 -12.86 15.55 24.54
N GLU A 213 -12.20 16.69 24.76
CA GLU A 213 -10.74 16.77 24.79
C GLU A 213 -10.15 15.80 25.83
N GLN A 214 -10.74 15.72 27.03
CA GLN A 214 -10.30 14.81 28.09
C GLN A 214 -10.44 13.34 27.68
N VAL A 215 -11.57 12.94 27.09
CA VAL A 215 -11.79 11.56 26.60
C VAL A 215 -10.78 11.20 25.52
N LEU A 216 -10.53 12.09 24.56
CA LEU A 216 -9.56 11.84 23.49
C LEU A 216 -8.12 11.77 24.04
N CYS A 217 -7.76 12.63 25.00
CA CYS A 217 -6.45 12.57 25.65
C CYS A 217 -6.26 11.29 26.48
N GLU A 218 -7.30 10.83 27.19
CA GLU A 218 -7.28 9.57 27.95
C GLU A 218 -7.13 8.37 27.01
N ALA A 219 -7.91 8.34 25.91
CA ALA A 219 -7.84 7.31 24.89
C ALA A 219 -6.47 7.20 24.22
N LEU A 220 -5.80 8.33 23.98
CA LEU A 220 -4.45 8.37 23.43
C LEU A 220 -3.41 7.82 24.42
N ARG A 221 -3.47 8.25 25.70
CA ARG A 221 -2.44 7.92 26.69
C ARG A 221 -2.59 6.52 27.28
N ASN A 222 -3.82 6.10 27.54
CA ASN A 222 -4.13 4.86 28.25
C ASN A 222 -5.19 4.06 27.48
N PRO A 223 -4.92 3.62 26.24
CA PRO A 223 -5.84 2.73 25.56
C PRO A 223 -5.98 1.41 26.34
N PRO A 224 -7.19 0.80 26.40
CA PRO A 224 -7.37 -0.50 27.04
C PRO A 224 -6.46 -1.56 26.41
N GLU A 225 -5.82 -2.42 27.21
CA GLU A 225 -4.94 -3.50 26.68
C GLU A 225 -5.67 -4.43 25.69
N SER A 226 -6.97 -4.64 25.88
CA SER A 226 -7.81 -5.42 24.97
C SER A 226 -8.17 -4.72 23.66
N ARG A 227 -7.96 -3.40 23.56
CA ARG A 227 -8.31 -2.56 22.41
C ARG A 227 -7.29 -1.44 22.18
N PRO A 228 -6.06 -1.77 21.74
CA PRO A 228 -5.02 -0.76 21.47
C PRO A 228 -5.42 0.22 20.34
N ASP A 229 -6.27 -0.21 19.41
CA ASP A 229 -6.75 0.59 18.25
C ASP A 229 -7.53 1.85 18.63
N VAL A 230 -7.89 2.02 19.89
CA VAL A 230 -8.61 3.20 20.40
C VAL A 230 -7.76 4.47 20.30
N ALA A 231 -6.44 4.37 20.50
CA ALA A 231 -5.53 5.51 20.37
C ALA A 231 -5.46 6.05 18.93
N PRO A 232 -5.17 5.24 17.89
CA PRO A 232 -5.15 5.73 16.52
C PRO A 232 -6.55 6.13 16.01
N ALA A 233 -7.63 5.51 16.50
CA ALA A 233 -9.00 5.93 16.25
C ALA A 233 -9.26 7.38 16.74
N ALA A 234 -8.82 7.70 17.96
CA ALA A 234 -8.90 9.05 18.51
C ALA A 234 -8.08 10.05 17.68
N ALA A 235 -6.86 9.68 17.29
CA ALA A 235 -6.01 10.51 16.43
C ALA A 235 -6.65 10.79 15.06
N THR A 236 -7.35 9.81 14.48
CA THR A 236 -8.05 9.96 13.20
C THR A 236 -9.15 11.02 13.28
N LEU A 237 -9.94 11.01 14.36
CA LEU A 237 -10.97 12.03 14.61
C LEU A 237 -10.34 13.42 14.83
N ILE A 238 -9.28 13.50 15.62
CA ILE A 238 -8.52 14.74 15.86
C ILE A 238 -8.01 15.34 14.55
N HIS A 239 -7.37 14.52 13.70
CA HIS A 239 -6.82 14.93 12.41
C HIS A 239 -7.93 15.41 11.47
N LYS A 240 -9.01 14.64 11.32
CA LYS A 240 -10.12 14.95 10.41
C LYS A 240 -10.76 16.30 10.73
N HIS A 241 -10.91 16.62 12.01
CA HIS A 241 -11.57 17.85 12.45
C HIS A 241 -10.60 18.99 12.84
N ASN A 242 -9.29 18.80 12.70
CA ASN A 242 -8.24 19.75 13.10
C ASN A 242 -8.30 20.18 14.57
N TRP A 243 -8.60 19.25 15.49
CA TRP A 243 -8.75 19.53 16.92
C TRP A 243 -7.42 19.52 17.67
N PHE A 244 -6.58 20.50 17.37
CA PHE A 244 -5.26 20.57 17.98
C PHE A 244 -5.25 21.57 19.14
N THR A 245 -4.86 21.09 20.32
CA THR A 245 -4.68 21.86 21.55
C THR A 245 -3.36 21.47 22.23
N ASN A 246 -2.90 22.25 23.19
CA ASN A 246 -1.68 21.91 23.96
C ASN A 246 -1.81 20.56 24.70
N LYS A 247 -3.01 20.21 25.21
CA LYS A 247 -3.22 18.91 25.90
C LYS A 247 -3.20 17.75 24.90
N ILE A 248 -3.84 17.92 23.74
CA ILE A 248 -3.90 16.90 22.69
C ILE A 248 -2.52 16.67 22.08
N THR A 249 -1.75 17.71 21.79
CA THR A 249 -0.37 17.55 21.26
C THR A 249 0.53 16.80 22.24
N GLN A 250 0.41 17.06 23.53
CA GLN A 250 1.12 16.30 24.56
C GLN A 250 0.67 14.83 24.59
N ALA A 251 -0.63 14.55 24.45
CA ALA A 251 -1.17 13.19 24.41
C ALA A 251 -0.77 12.43 23.14
N LEU A 252 -0.73 13.10 21.98
CA LEU A 252 -0.28 12.52 20.71
C LEU A 252 1.19 12.07 20.80
N LEU A 253 2.08 12.87 21.42
CA LEU A 253 3.47 12.47 21.64
C LEU A 253 3.59 11.27 22.59
N ASP A 254 2.77 11.19 23.63
CA ASP A 254 2.74 10.05 24.55
C ASP A 254 2.27 8.78 23.84
N ALA A 255 1.32 8.92 22.92
CA ALA A 255 0.69 7.81 22.20
C ALA A 255 1.49 7.35 20.98
N LEU A 256 2.48 8.10 20.50
CA LEU A 256 3.25 7.80 19.30
C LEU A 256 3.82 6.36 19.23
N PRO A 257 4.31 5.75 20.33
CA PRO A 257 4.76 4.35 20.32
C PRO A 257 3.64 3.34 19.97
N ASN A 258 2.38 3.69 20.23
CA ASN A 258 1.20 2.86 19.99
C ASN A 258 0.57 3.09 18.61
N ASP A 259 1.19 3.91 17.76
CA ASP A 259 0.71 4.15 16.40
C ASP A 259 0.89 2.90 15.54
N SER A 260 -0.03 2.69 14.59
CA SER A 260 -0.08 1.46 13.81
C SER A 260 -0.37 1.70 12.33
N GLU A 261 0.17 0.82 11.50
CA GLU A 261 -0.09 0.81 10.06
C GLU A 261 -1.56 0.54 9.73
N LYS A 262 -2.27 -0.24 10.56
CA LYS A 262 -3.70 -0.55 10.40
C LYS A 262 -4.56 0.72 10.26
N TRP A 263 -4.17 1.78 10.95
CA TRP A 263 -4.83 3.09 10.93
C TRP A 263 -4.07 4.13 10.10
N ASN A 264 -3.21 3.67 9.19
CA ASN A 264 -2.36 4.52 8.35
C ASN A 264 -1.58 5.56 9.17
N TRP A 265 -1.04 5.16 10.33
CA TRP A 265 -0.18 6.00 11.16
C TRP A 265 -0.85 7.32 11.59
N ALA A 266 -2.10 7.22 12.05
CA ALA A 266 -2.95 8.37 12.37
C ALA A 266 -2.33 9.34 13.39
N ILE A 267 -1.60 8.83 14.39
CA ILE A 267 -0.95 9.66 15.40
C ILE A 267 0.21 10.43 14.76
N ASN A 268 1.05 9.76 13.97
CA ASN A 268 2.13 10.40 13.24
C ASN A 268 1.59 11.47 12.27
N ASN A 269 0.51 11.19 11.54
CA ASN A 269 -0.11 12.16 10.64
C ASN A 269 -0.55 13.44 11.37
N CYS A 270 -1.12 13.31 12.57
CA CYS A 270 -1.43 14.47 13.41
C CYS A 270 -0.19 15.29 13.74
N ILE A 271 0.91 14.63 14.11
CA ILE A 271 2.17 15.29 14.47
C ILE A 271 2.80 15.98 13.26
N GLN A 272 2.81 15.34 12.09
CA GLN A 272 3.29 15.95 10.85
C GLN A 272 2.47 17.20 10.49
N GLU A 273 1.15 17.16 10.62
CA GLU A 273 0.26 18.32 10.41
C GLU A 273 0.50 19.48 11.40
N ILE A 274 1.10 19.21 12.57
CA ILE A 274 1.48 20.24 13.55
C ILE A 274 2.84 20.87 13.18
N ILE A 275 3.82 20.06 12.76
CA ILE A 275 5.20 20.54 12.55
C ILE A 275 5.45 21.08 11.14
N ASN A 276 4.74 20.58 10.13
CA ASN A 276 4.98 20.95 8.75
C ASN A 276 4.75 22.45 8.55
N PRO A 277 5.66 23.15 7.86
CA PRO A 277 5.47 24.56 7.54
C PRO A 277 4.22 24.70 6.68
N THR A 278 3.40 25.69 6.99
CA THR A 278 2.16 25.96 6.28
C THR A 278 2.46 26.58 4.92
N ILE A 279 2.73 25.75 3.91
CA ILE A 279 3.04 26.20 2.55
C ILE A 279 1.77 26.13 1.70
N GLY A 280 1.34 27.27 1.14
CA GLY A 280 0.50 27.29 -0.06
C GLY A 280 -1.01 27.08 0.08
N LEU A 281 -1.61 27.09 1.28
CA LEU A 281 -3.08 27.01 1.41
C LEU A 281 -3.76 28.28 0.87
N LYS A 282 -4.33 28.17 -0.33
CA LYS A 282 -5.19 29.19 -0.94
C LYS A 282 -6.65 28.91 -0.61
N GLU A 283 -7.47 29.95 -0.55
CA GLU A 283 -8.92 29.78 -0.48
C GLU A 283 -9.38 29.00 -1.73
N PRO A 284 -10.19 27.93 -1.58
CA PRO A 284 -10.66 27.17 -2.71
C PRO A 284 -11.48 28.07 -3.66
N PRO A 285 -11.27 28.00 -4.97
CA PRO A 285 -12.01 28.82 -5.93
C PRO A 285 -13.47 28.35 -6.03
N GLU A 286 -14.41 29.28 -6.10
CA GLU A 286 -15.83 28.96 -6.31
C GLU A 286 -16.05 28.36 -7.71
N PRO A 287 -16.83 27.28 -7.86
CA PRO A 287 -17.08 26.67 -9.16
C PRO A 287 -17.82 27.61 -10.10
N THR A 288 -17.30 27.77 -11.32
CA THR A 288 -17.86 28.69 -12.32
C THR A 288 -19.23 28.23 -12.82
N GLN A 289 -20.26 29.04 -12.56
CA GLN A 289 -21.63 28.77 -13.01
C GLN A 289 -21.81 29.05 -14.51
N PRO A 290 -22.52 28.19 -15.27
CA PRO A 290 -22.92 28.51 -16.63
C PRO A 290 -23.86 29.72 -16.67
N THR A 291 -23.77 30.55 -17.71
CA THR A 291 -24.68 31.69 -17.90
C THR A 291 -26.11 31.23 -18.10
N GLU A 292 -27.09 32.08 -17.73
CA GLU A 292 -28.52 31.76 -17.86
C GLU A 292 -28.91 31.43 -19.32
N GLU A 293 -28.29 32.11 -20.29
CA GLU A 293 -28.45 31.85 -21.73
C GLU A 293 -28.00 30.43 -22.10
N LYS A 294 -26.86 29.97 -21.56
CA LYS A 294 -26.31 28.64 -21.80
C LYS A 294 -27.15 27.53 -21.14
N TRP A 295 -27.76 27.83 -19.98
CA TRP A 295 -28.73 26.93 -19.34
C TRP A 295 -30.00 26.75 -20.18
N GLN A 296 -30.55 27.84 -20.72
CA GLN A 296 -31.74 27.77 -21.57
C GLN A 296 -31.45 27.04 -22.88
N GLU A 297 -30.32 27.35 -23.53
CA GLU A 297 -29.88 26.68 -24.76
C GLU A 297 -29.75 25.16 -24.55
N LEU A 298 -29.04 24.71 -23.51
CA LEU A 298 -28.88 23.29 -23.22
C LEU A 298 -30.21 22.62 -22.88
N LYS A 299 -31.09 23.30 -22.15
CA LYS A 299 -32.41 22.76 -21.79
C LYS A 299 -33.29 22.53 -23.03
N GLU A 300 -33.13 23.36 -24.06
CA GLU A 300 -33.87 23.25 -25.32
C GLU A 300 -33.21 22.30 -26.35
N THR A 301 -31.87 22.22 -26.37
CA THR A 301 -31.11 21.48 -27.37
C THR A 301 -30.70 20.07 -26.93
N ASP A 302 -30.32 19.89 -25.65
CA ASP A 302 -29.83 18.64 -25.09
C ASP A 302 -30.15 18.53 -23.58
N PHE A 303 -31.38 18.07 -23.29
CA PHE A 303 -31.87 17.98 -21.91
C PHE A 303 -31.08 17.00 -21.03
N ALA A 304 -30.47 15.96 -21.63
CA ALA A 304 -29.63 15.02 -20.89
C ALA A 304 -28.36 15.71 -20.39
N LYS A 305 -27.68 16.45 -21.26
CA LYS A 305 -26.51 17.24 -20.93
C LYS A 305 -26.82 18.36 -19.93
N TYR A 306 -28.02 18.96 -20.01
CA TYR A 306 -28.52 19.90 -18.99
C TYR A 306 -28.60 19.25 -17.59
N GLN A 307 -29.22 18.07 -17.48
CA GLN A 307 -29.37 17.37 -16.18
C GLN A 307 -28.02 16.94 -15.61
N GLU A 308 -27.12 16.45 -16.48
CA GLU A 308 -25.77 16.09 -16.09
C GLU A 308 -24.99 17.28 -15.55
N LEU A 309 -24.92 18.39 -16.30
CA LEU A 309 -24.18 19.58 -15.88
C LEU A 309 -24.75 20.17 -14.58
N LYS A 310 -26.08 20.13 -14.40
CA LYS A 310 -26.73 20.57 -13.16
C LYS A 310 -26.35 19.69 -11.97
N THR A 311 -26.28 18.38 -12.18
CA THR A 311 -25.83 17.43 -11.15
C THR A 311 -24.37 17.66 -10.81
N ASN A 312 -23.51 17.78 -11.82
CA ASN A 312 -22.08 18.04 -11.64
C ASN A 312 -21.85 19.36 -10.90
N PHE A 313 -22.60 20.43 -11.24
CA PHE A 313 -22.49 21.70 -10.53
C PHE A 313 -22.91 21.58 -9.06
N ALA A 314 -23.98 20.84 -8.75
CA ALA A 314 -24.39 20.61 -7.36
C ALA A 314 -23.31 19.86 -6.56
N VAL A 315 -22.66 18.86 -7.17
CA VAL A 315 -21.54 18.12 -6.56
C VAL A 315 -20.34 19.03 -6.34
N ALA A 316 -19.92 19.80 -7.36
CA ALA A 316 -18.82 20.75 -7.24
C ALA A 316 -19.09 21.84 -6.19
N GLN A 317 -20.33 22.33 -6.11
CA GLN A 317 -20.72 23.31 -5.08
C GLN A 317 -20.64 22.70 -3.68
N ALA A 318 -21.11 21.46 -3.49
CA ALA A 318 -21.02 20.79 -2.20
C ALA A 318 -19.57 20.58 -1.76
N ALA A 319 -18.70 20.11 -2.67
CA ALA A 319 -17.27 19.95 -2.43
C ALA A 319 -16.59 21.29 -2.08
N TYR A 320 -16.89 22.35 -2.84
CA TYR A 320 -16.39 23.70 -2.54
C TYR A 320 -16.81 24.19 -1.15
N GLN A 321 -18.05 23.97 -0.71
CA GLN A 321 -18.49 24.37 0.64
C GLN A 321 -17.75 23.60 1.74
N GLU A 322 -17.49 22.31 1.53
CA GLU A 322 -16.72 21.49 2.46
C GLU A 322 -15.26 21.97 2.55
N GLU A 323 -14.60 22.16 1.41
CA GLU A 323 -13.23 22.67 1.34
C GLU A 323 -13.11 24.07 1.93
N LYS A 324 -14.08 24.96 1.64
CA LYS A 324 -14.13 26.30 2.20
C LYS A 324 -14.27 26.26 3.71
N THR A 325 -15.16 25.42 4.23
CA THR A 325 -15.32 25.23 5.68
C THR A 325 -14.02 24.72 6.31
N ARG A 326 -13.32 23.81 5.64
CA ARG A 326 -12.02 23.29 6.09
C ARG A 326 -10.95 24.39 6.09
N TYR A 327 -10.86 25.18 5.03
CA TYR A 327 -9.97 26.33 4.92
C TYR A 327 -10.25 27.38 5.99
N GLU A 328 -11.52 27.73 6.23
CA GLU A 328 -11.92 28.67 7.28
C GLU A 328 -11.61 28.15 8.70
N LYS A 329 -11.86 26.86 8.97
CA LYS A 329 -11.49 26.23 10.25
C LYS A 329 -9.98 26.22 10.45
N TRP A 330 -9.23 25.93 9.39
CA TRP A 330 -7.78 25.90 9.42
C TRP A 330 -7.18 27.29 9.63
N THR A 331 -7.66 28.32 8.92
CA THR A 331 -7.20 29.71 9.08
C THR A 331 -7.50 30.28 10.47
N LYS A 332 -8.57 29.79 11.13
CA LYS A 332 -8.94 30.14 12.51
C LYS A 332 -8.21 29.31 13.57
N ARG A 333 -7.45 28.27 13.19
CA ARG A 333 -6.73 27.40 14.12
C ARG A 333 -5.69 28.23 14.90
N GLN A 334 -5.64 28.05 16.22
CA GLN A 334 -4.54 28.59 17.01
C GLN A 334 -3.25 27.85 16.62
N GLN A 335 -2.14 28.56 16.42
CA GLN A 335 -0.84 27.92 16.23
C GLN A 335 -0.48 27.18 17.52
N VAL A 336 -0.52 25.85 17.46
CA VAL A 336 -0.13 24.96 18.56
C VAL A 336 1.22 24.35 18.19
N GLU A 337 2.17 24.41 19.11
CA GLU A 337 3.48 23.79 18.97
C GLU A 337 3.56 22.48 19.75
N LEU A 338 4.52 21.63 19.40
CA LEU A 338 4.83 20.45 20.20
C LEU A 338 5.41 20.87 21.56
N PRO A 339 5.08 20.16 22.66
CA PRO A 339 5.55 20.50 24.00
C PRO A 339 7.08 20.38 24.10
N SER A 340 7.74 21.51 24.29
CA SER A 340 9.21 21.61 24.29
C SER A 340 9.87 20.84 25.43
N ASP A 341 9.20 20.67 26.58
CA ASP A 341 9.71 19.91 27.73
C ASP A 341 9.91 18.41 27.43
N LYS A 342 9.17 17.87 26.46
CA LYS A 342 9.29 16.48 26.01
C LYS A 342 10.28 16.27 24.87
N LEU A 343 10.85 17.34 24.33
CA LEU A 343 11.80 17.32 23.20
C LEU A 343 13.13 17.99 23.58
N PRO A 344 13.83 17.55 24.65
CA PRO A 344 15.10 18.13 25.04
C PRO A 344 16.15 18.16 23.92
N PHE A 345 16.21 17.15 23.04
CA PHE A 345 17.18 17.15 21.94
C PHE A 345 16.90 18.28 20.93
N LYS A 346 15.63 18.51 20.56
CA LYS A 346 15.21 19.65 19.73
C LYS A 346 15.66 20.97 20.35
N ASN A 347 15.39 21.16 21.64
CA ASN A 347 15.79 22.37 22.36
C ASN A 347 17.32 22.57 22.37
N PHE A 348 18.10 21.50 22.45
CA PHE A 348 19.55 21.59 22.40
C PHE A 348 20.04 22.08 21.03
N LEU A 349 19.48 21.57 19.93
CA LEU A 349 19.86 21.98 18.58
C LEU A 349 19.41 23.42 18.26
N GLN A 350 18.20 23.80 18.66
CA GLN A 350 17.70 25.17 18.46
C GLN A 350 18.54 26.24 19.18
N ARG A 351 19.26 25.87 20.24
CA ARG A 351 20.16 26.78 20.98
C ARG A 351 21.56 26.87 20.40
N ASP A 352 21.98 25.91 19.57
CA ASP A 352 23.34 25.85 19.02
C ASP A 352 23.34 25.35 17.57
N PHE A 353 23.27 26.31 16.64
CA PHE A 353 23.29 26.07 15.20
C PHE A 353 24.55 25.31 14.73
N LYS A 354 25.68 25.40 15.46
CA LYS A 354 26.91 24.66 15.08
C LYS A 354 26.72 23.15 15.22
N LEU A 355 25.83 22.71 16.10
CA LEU A 355 25.51 21.29 16.24
C LEU A 355 24.71 20.79 15.03
N VAL A 356 23.78 21.61 14.51
CA VAL A 356 23.04 21.31 13.27
C VAL A 356 24.00 21.17 12.08
N GLU A 357 24.93 22.11 11.92
CA GLU A 357 25.98 22.04 10.87
C GLU A 357 26.87 20.79 11.01
N ARG A 358 27.21 20.41 12.24
CA ARG A 358 27.98 19.18 12.50
C ARG A 358 27.20 17.91 12.14
N ILE A 359 25.89 17.91 12.37
CA ILE A 359 25.02 16.80 11.96
C ILE A 359 24.93 16.76 10.42
N LYS A 360 24.62 17.88 9.78
CA LYS A 360 24.49 17.98 8.31
C LYS A 360 25.80 17.70 7.55
N SER A 361 26.96 17.86 8.18
CA SER A 361 28.27 17.56 7.58
C SER A 361 28.76 16.12 7.79
N ASN A 362 28.09 15.32 8.61
CA ASN A 362 28.45 13.92 8.85
C ASN A 362 27.25 12.99 8.63
N PRO A 363 27.26 12.19 7.55
CA PRO A 363 26.13 11.34 7.16
C PRO A 363 25.75 10.27 8.20
N ALA A 364 26.72 9.74 8.95
CA ALA A 364 26.45 8.79 10.03
C ALA A 364 25.75 9.47 11.22
N TRP A 365 26.16 10.69 11.58
CA TRP A 365 25.42 11.51 12.54
C TRP A 365 24.02 11.82 12.03
N LEU A 366 23.88 12.25 10.78
CA LEU A 366 22.58 12.60 10.21
C LEU A 366 21.62 11.40 10.23
N ARG A 367 22.05 10.23 9.74
CA ARG A 367 21.26 8.99 9.79
C ARG A 367 20.85 8.64 11.24
N LEU A 368 21.79 8.71 12.18
CA LEU A 368 21.54 8.40 13.59
C LEU A 368 20.49 9.34 14.20
N ILE A 369 20.56 10.64 13.88
CA ILE A 369 19.59 11.61 14.37
C ILE A 369 18.21 11.40 13.73
N ILE A 370 18.15 11.20 12.41
CA ILE A 370 16.87 10.95 11.72
C ILE A 370 16.17 9.71 12.29
N ALA A 371 16.91 8.62 12.48
CA ALA A 371 16.35 7.35 12.97
C ALA A 371 15.78 7.44 14.39
N LEU A 372 16.32 8.33 15.24
CA LEU A 372 15.90 8.44 16.64
C LEU A 372 14.92 9.60 16.89
N TYR A 373 15.04 10.70 16.14
CA TYR A 373 14.35 11.96 16.45
C TYR A 373 13.45 12.50 15.32
N GLY A 374 13.60 11.99 14.09
CA GLY A 374 13.05 12.61 12.89
C GLY A 374 13.93 13.78 12.42
N GLY A 375 13.32 14.81 11.82
CA GLY A 375 14.05 15.98 11.30
C GLY A 375 13.84 16.26 9.81
N TYR A 376 12.99 15.49 9.13
CA TYR A 376 12.44 15.83 7.82
C TYR A 376 10.94 16.10 7.93
N TYR A 377 10.47 17.10 7.18
CA TYR A 377 9.05 17.31 6.94
C TYR A 377 8.49 16.25 6.01
N ASP A 378 7.25 15.84 6.25
CA ASP A 378 6.50 14.91 5.39
C ASP A 378 5.57 15.73 4.47
N TYR A 379 5.98 15.94 3.22
CA TYR A 379 5.19 16.64 2.22
C TYR A 379 4.25 15.73 1.43
N LYS A 380 4.08 14.47 1.83
CA LYS A 380 3.23 13.48 1.15
C LYS A 380 3.60 13.29 -0.33
N ALA A 381 4.90 13.36 -0.63
CA ALA A 381 5.42 13.16 -1.98
C ALA A 381 4.98 11.84 -2.63
N PRO A 382 4.96 10.68 -1.94
CA PRO A 382 4.50 9.42 -2.52
C PRO A 382 3.03 9.49 -2.94
N GLU A 383 2.17 10.04 -2.09
CA GLU A 383 0.74 10.17 -2.37
C GLU A 383 0.49 11.14 -3.52
N ILE A 384 1.24 12.26 -3.57
CA ILE A 384 1.15 13.24 -4.66
C ILE A 384 1.61 12.62 -5.98
N LEU A 385 2.78 11.98 -6.04
CA LEU A 385 3.30 11.37 -7.27
C LEU A 385 2.36 10.25 -7.77
N ARG A 386 1.83 9.43 -6.86
CA ARG A 386 0.83 8.41 -7.22
C ARG A 386 -0.42 9.04 -7.81
N GLU A 387 -0.95 10.08 -7.18
CA GLU A 387 -2.14 10.79 -7.69
C GLU A 387 -1.89 11.36 -9.10
N TYR A 388 -0.75 12.02 -9.33
CA TYR A 388 -0.40 12.54 -10.66
C TYR A 388 -0.33 11.42 -11.70
N ARG A 389 0.28 10.28 -11.34
CA ARG A 389 0.33 9.10 -12.21
C ARG A 389 -1.05 8.55 -12.52
N GLU A 390 -1.91 8.39 -11.52
CA GLU A 390 -3.28 7.91 -11.69
C GLU A 390 -4.10 8.84 -12.61
N LEU A 391 -3.94 10.15 -12.46
CA LEU A 391 -4.58 11.14 -13.33
C LEU A 391 -4.04 11.13 -14.76
N ALA A 392 -2.72 10.96 -14.96
CA ALA A 392 -2.14 10.79 -16.28
C ALA A 392 -2.64 9.51 -16.96
N LEU A 393 -2.68 8.38 -16.23
CA LEU A 393 -3.26 7.13 -16.70
C LEU A 393 -4.76 7.24 -16.98
N PHE A 394 -5.49 8.05 -16.22
CA PHE A 394 -6.89 8.34 -16.50
C PHE A 394 -7.04 9.09 -17.83
N LEU A 395 -6.21 10.11 -18.09
CA LEU A 395 -6.28 10.90 -19.33
C LEU A 395 -5.95 10.09 -20.59
N SER A 396 -5.13 9.04 -20.49
CA SER A 396 -4.76 8.18 -21.63
C SER A 396 -5.84 7.16 -22.01
N LYS A 397 -6.87 6.97 -21.17
CA LYS A 397 -8.00 6.07 -21.49
C LYS A 397 -8.84 6.63 -22.65
N PRO A 398 -9.47 5.76 -23.48
CA PRO A 398 -10.45 6.18 -24.47
C PRO A 398 -11.57 7.03 -23.87
N ASP A 399 -12.06 8.03 -24.62
CA ASP A 399 -13.09 9.00 -24.19
C ASP A 399 -14.27 8.35 -23.46
N TYR A 400 -14.82 7.27 -24.04
CA TYR A 400 -15.99 6.59 -23.46
C TYR A 400 -15.70 5.96 -22.08
N ILE A 401 -14.47 5.51 -21.82
CA ILE A 401 -14.08 4.96 -20.51
C ILE A 401 -13.97 6.10 -19.50
N ARG A 402 -13.33 7.21 -19.89
CA ARG A 402 -13.18 8.39 -19.04
C ARG A 402 -14.54 8.95 -18.61
N GLU A 403 -15.47 9.09 -19.55
CA GLU A 403 -16.83 9.56 -19.27
C GLU A 403 -17.58 8.62 -18.29
N GLN A 404 -17.48 7.31 -18.48
CA GLN A 404 -18.09 6.34 -17.56
C GLN A 404 -17.48 6.38 -16.15
N GLU A 405 -16.16 6.54 -16.06
CA GLU A 405 -15.42 6.60 -14.80
C GLU A 405 -15.75 7.89 -14.03
N ILE A 406 -15.81 9.04 -14.71
CA ILE A 406 -16.31 10.30 -14.12
C ILE A 406 -17.76 10.14 -13.65
N ALA A 407 -18.63 9.53 -14.46
CA ALA A 407 -20.04 9.35 -14.10
C ALA A 407 -20.23 8.45 -12.87
N ARG A 408 -19.37 7.43 -12.67
CA ARG A 408 -19.39 6.55 -11.50
C ARG A 408 -18.82 7.23 -10.26
N ASN A 409 -17.78 8.05 -10.42
CA ASN A 409 -17.03 8.66 -9.32
C ASN A 409 -17.13 10.20 -9.34
N ARG A 410 -18.37 10.72 -9.50
CA ARG A 410 -18.60 12.16 -9.64
C ARG A 410 -18.05 12.96 -8.46
N GLU A 411 -18.22 12.48 -7.23
CA GLU A 411 -17.71 13.17 -6.03
C GLU A 411 -16.19 13.39 -6.10
N HIS A 412 -15.44 12.41 -6.59
CA HIS A 412 -13.99 12.51 -6.74
C HIS A 412 -13.59 13.46 -7.87
N TYR A 413 -14.03 13.20 -9.11
CA TYR A 413 -13.57 13.97 -10.27
C TYR A 413 -14.21 15.36 -10.36
N ILE A 414 -15.53 15.44 -10.17
CA ILE A 414 -16.25 16.71 -10.28
C ILE A 414 -16.03 17.58 -9.04
N GLY A 415 -15.98 16.95 -7.86
CA GLY A 415 -15.71 17.68 -6.61
C GLY A 415 -14.35 18.38 -6.64
N LYS A 416 -13.33 17.70 -7.17
CA LYS A 416 -11.95 18.20 -7.22
C LYS A 416 -11.63 19.08 -8.42
N PHE A 417 -12.07 18.70 -9.62
CA PHE A 417 -11.68 19.38 -10.87
C PHE A 417 -12.79 20.25 -11.48
N GLY A 418 -13.96 20.29 -10.85
CA GLY A 418 -15.07 21.15 -11.23
C GLY A 418 -16.04 20.54 -12.25
N ALA A 419 -17.14 21.26 -12.50
CA ALA A 419 -18.32 20.72 -13.19
C ALA A 419 -18.35 20.89 -14.71
N ASN A 420 -17.60 21.86 -15.27
CA ASN A 420 -17.72 22.25 -16.68
C ASN A 420 -16.99 21.30 -17.63
N ASP A 421 -15.69 21.10 -17.39
CA ASP A 421 -14.85 20.19 -18.16
C ASP A 421 -13.78 19.59 -17.23
N PRO A 422 -14.11 18.49 -16.51
CA PRO A 422 -13.17 17.87 -15.59
C PRO A 422 -11.94 17.31 -16.32
N ILE A 423 -12.08 16.84 -17.57
CA ILE A 423 -10.97 16.28 -18.35
C ILE A 423 -9.96 17.38 -18.69
N TYR A 424 -10.41 18.51 -19.21
CA TYR A 424 -9.56 19.67 -19.46
C TYR A 424 -8.92 20.19 -18.17
N SER A 425 -9.67 20.20 -17.07
CA SER A 425 -9.17 20.68 -15.77
C SER A 425 -8.11 19.75 -15.18
N ILE A 426 -8.24 18.43 -15.35
CA ILE A 426 -7.19 17.45 -14.99
C ILE A 426 -5.95 17.64 -15.88
N ALA A 427 -6.11 17.82 -17.19
CA ALA A 427 -4.98 18.08 -18.08
C ALA A 427 -4.24 19.37 -17.69
N LEU A 428 -4.98 20.44 -17.40
CA LEU A 428 -4.41 21.70 -16.94
C LEU A 428 -3.70 21.57 -15.57
N TYR A 429 -4.23 20.73 -14.68
CA TYR A 429 -3.59 20.41 -13.40
C TYR A 429 -2.23 19.72 -13.59
N LEU A 430 -2.12 18.81 -14.56
CA LEU A 430 -0.84 18.16 -14.90
C LEU A 430 0.14 19.12 -15.63
N ASP A 431 -0.35 19.99 -16.53
CA ASP A 431 0.48 20.87 -17.36
C ASP A 431 1.06 22.09 -16.61
N ASN A 432 0.28 22.74 -15.74
CA ASN A 432 0.65 24.04 -15.15
C ASN A 432 1.81 23.97 -14.16
N ASP A 433 2.14 22.80 -13.61
CA ASP A 433 3.22 22.62 -12.62
C ASP A 433 4.60 22.39 -13.25
N VAL A 434 4.71 22.25 -14.58
CA VAL A 434 6.02 22.13 -15.27
C VAL A 434 6.60 23.50 -15.65
N ASN A 435 5.75 24.52 -15.78
CA ASN A 435 6.16 25.90 -16.12
C ASN A 435 5.22 26.90 -15.44
N GLY A 436 5.56 27.33 -14.22
CA GLY A 436 4.77 28.31 -13.44
C GLY A 436 4.55 29.65 -14.15
N ARG A 437 3.53 29.72 -15.02
CA ARG A 437 3.15 30.95 -15.73
C ARG A 437 1.77 31.49 -15.37
N ASP A 438 0.86 30.70 -14.79
CA ASP A 438 -0.53 31.13 -14.66
C ASP A 438 -1.10 31.18 -13.21
N GLY A 439 -0.25 31.11 -12.19
CA GLY A 439 -0.62 31.49 -10.82
C GLY A 439 -1.66 30.60 -10.11
N ARG A 440 -1.97 29.42 -10.68
CA ARG A 440 -2.89 28.42 -10.09
C ARG A 440 -2.21 27.37 -9.21
N ASP A 441 -0.93 27.52 -8.87
CA ASP A 441 -0.21 26.44 -8.19
C ASP A 441 -0.65 26.26 -6.74
N ASP A 442 -1.03 25.02 -6.41
CA ASP A 442 -1.15 24.48 -5.06
C ASP A 442 0.23 24.10 -4.48
N GLY A 443 1.31 24.22 -5.26
CA GLY A 443 2.70 23.98 -4.84
C GLY A 443 3.05 22.53 -4.46
N LYS A 444 2.08 21.61 -4.46
CA LYS A 444 2.23 20.23 -4.00
C LYS A 444 3.26 19.43 -4.80
N MET A 445 3.21 19.45 -6.13
CA MET A 445 4.20 18.77 -6.96
C MET A 445 5.59 19.40 -6.81
N THR A 446 5.66 20.72 -6.68
CA THR A 446 6.93 21.42 -6.39
C THR A 446 7.53 20.94 -5.06
N LEU A 447 6.71 20.79 -4.01
CA LEU A 447 7.14 20.24 -2.72
C LEU A 447 7.56 18.77 -2.82
N ALA A 448 6.80 17.96 -3.56
CA ALA A 448 7.11 16.55 -3.81
C ALA A 448 8.42 16.34 -4.60
N LYS A 449 8.89 17.37 -5.33
CA LYS A 449 10.18 17.36 -6.04
C LYS A 449 11.28 18.16 -5.32
N THR A 450 10.98 18.76 -4.17
CA THR A 450 11.96 19.50 -3.38
C THR A 450 12.84 18.53 -2.60
N ALA A 451 14.16 18.71 -2.65
CA ALA A 451 15.10 17.88 -1.92
C ALA A 451 14.75 17.79 -0.42
N PRO A 452 14.89 16.61 0.22
CA PRO A 452 14.85 16.53 1.68
C PRO A 452 15.90 17.47 2.28
N GLU A 453 15.55 18.14 3.38
CA GLU A 453 16.48 18.99 4.12
C GLU A 453 16.26 18.78 5.61
N PHE A 454 17.33 18.44 6.32
CA PHE A 454 17.26 18.26 7.76
C PHE A 454 17.12 19.59 8.48
N THR A 455 16.12 19.68 9.37
CA THR A 455 15.88 20.86 10.21
C THR A 455 15.59 20.46 11.67
N ALA A 456 16.03 21.27 12.62
CA ALA A 456 15.76 21.02 14.04
C ALA A 456 14.27 21.22 14.37
N GLU A 457 13.59 22.07 13.61
CA GLU A 457 12.15 22.36 13.72
C GLU A 457 11.30 21.11 13.42
N ALA A 458 11.73 20.29 12.47
CA ALA A 458 11.09 19.03 12.09
C ALA A 458 11.38 17.86 13.07
N ILE A 459 12.07 18.09 14.19
CA ILE A 459 12.20 17.07 15.25
C ILE A 459 10.88 17.01 16.04
N TYR A 460 10.37 15.79 16.21
CA TYR A 460 9.10 15.54 16.89
C TYR A 460 9.12 14.33 17.84
N ARG A 461 10.30 13.72 18.05
CA ARG A 461 10.52 12.63 19.01
C ARG A 461 11.75 12.90 19.86
N ASP A 462 11.88 12.16 20.95
CA ASP A 462 13.08 12.14 21.77
C ASP A 462 13.49 10.70 22.12
N SER A 463 14.70 10.54 22.64
CA SER A 463 15.32 9.26 22.92
C SER A 463 15.99 9.24 24.30
N PRO A 464 15.99 8.12 25.02
CA PRO A 464 16.84 7.93 26.20
C PRO A 464 18.34 8.15 25.93
N LEU A 465 18.77 8.12 24.65
CA LEU A 465 20.15 8.39 24.25
C LEU A 465 20.50 9.89 24.16
N THR A 466 19.54 10.81 24.30
CA THR A 466 19.72 12.26 24.10
C THR A 466 20.97 12.83 24.78
N PHE A 467 21.18 12.55 26.06
CA PHE A 467 22.34 13.08 26.78
C PHE A 467 23.67 12.50 26.30
N LEU A 468 23.68 11.23 25.87
CA LEU A 468 24.88 10.60 25.30
C LEU A 468 25.25 11.27 23.97
N LEU A 469 24.27 11.38 23.06
CA LEU A 469 24.49 11.94 21.72
C LEU A 469 24.86 13.42 21.79
N PHE A 470 24.13 14.21 22.59
CA PHE A 470 24.42 15.62 22.78
C PHE A 470 25.84 15.85 23.33
N SER A 471 26.27 15.04 24.30
CA SER A 471 27.62 15.15 24.86
C SER A 471 28.71 14.84 23.83
N ALA A 472 28.51 13.81 23.01
CA ALA A 472 29.44 13.42 21.96
C ALA A 472 29.51 14.46 20.83
N LEU A 473 28.35 14.96 20.37
CA LEU A 473 28.26 16.05 19.39
C LEU A 473 28.98 17.31 19.85
N LYS A 474 28.80 17.69 21.12
CA LYS A 474 29.46 18.86 21.72
C LYS A 474 30.99 18.69 21.79
N ARG A 475 31.46 17.48 22.11
CA ARG A 475 32.90 17.15 22.12
C ARG A 475 33.50 16.94 20.73
N GLY A 476 32.66 16.77 19.71
CA GLY A 476 33.11 16.49 18.35
C GLY A 476 33.62 15.09 18.14
N GLU A 477 33.06 14.16 18.89
CA GLU A 477 33.33 12.74 18.71
C GLU A 477 32.66 12.23 17.43
N ALA A 478 33.31 11.27 16.78
CA ALA A 478 32.72 10.54 15.67
C ALA A 478 31.60 9.62 16.20
N PRO A 479 30.50 9.43 15.45
CA PRO A 479 29.36 8.65 15.93
C PRO A 479 29.73 7.18 16.20
N GLU A 480 30.70 6.62 15.49
CA GLU A 480 31.21 5.26 15.67
C GLU A 480 31.86 5.04 17.04
N SER A 481 32.35 6.11 17.68
CA SER A 481 32.90 6.03 19.04
C SER A 481 31.85 5.63 20.09
N LEU A 482 30.56 5.73 19.74
CA LEU A 482 29.44 5.34 20.61
C LEU A 482 29.15 3.85 20.58
N ILE A 483 29.57 3.11 19.53
CA ILE A 483 29.25 1.70 19.30
C ILE A 483 29.50 0.83 20.54
N PRO A 484 30.67 0.89 21.22
CA PRO A 484 30.91 0.07 22.42
C PRO A 484 29.90 0.32 23.55
N LYS A 485 29.47 1.57 23.71
CA LYS A 485 28.52 1.97 24.75
C LYS A 485 27.09 1.57 24.39
N LEU A 486 26.71 1.67 23.11
CA LEU A 486 25.42 1.19 22.62
C LEU A 486 25.28 -0.33 22.79
N TRP A 487 26.33 -1.09 22.47
CA TRP A 487 26.36 -2.53 22.75
C TRP A 487 26.25 -2.86 24.25
N SER A 488 26.89 -2.06 25.11
CA SER A 488 26.72 -2.20 26.56
C SER A 488 25.28 -1.96 27.00
N PHE A 489 24.60 -0.96 26.46
CA PHE A 489 23.19 -0.71 26.76
C PHE A 489 22.29 -1.87 26.33
N TRP A 490 22.46 -2.39 25.11
CA TRP A 490 21.72 -3.58 24.66
C TRP A 490 21.88 -4.76 25.62
N LYS A 491 23.14 -5.09 25.98
CA LYS A 491 23.45 -6.28 26.77
C LYS A 491 23.13 -6.18 28.26
N SER A 492 23.19 -4.98 28.86
CA SER A 492 23.20 -4.83 30.32
C SER A 492 22.25 -3.79 30.91
N SER A 493 21.55 -3.00 30.09
CA SER A 493 20.56 -2.03 30.59
C SER A 493 19.34 -2.73 31.20
N ASN A 494 18.74 -2.12 32.23
CA ASN A 494 17.40 -2.51 32.73
C ASN A 494 16.27 -1.68 32.10
N ASN A 495 16.59 -0.63 31.34
CA ASN A 495 15.61 0.20 30.66
C ASN A 495 15.32 -0.37 29.26
N PRO A 496 14.08 -0.83 28.97
CA PRO A 496 13.72 -1.43 27.68
C PRO A 496 13.82 -0.42 26.52
N LEU A 497 13.34 0.81 26.69
CA LEU A 497 13.41 1.85 25.66
C LEU A 497 14.87 2.18 25.29
N LEU A 498 15.76 2.21 26.29
CA LEU A 498 17.19 2.41 26.04
C LEU A 498 17.81 1.24 25.24
N LYS A 499 17.36 -0.01 25.47
CA LYS A 499 17.82 -1.17 24.68
C LYS A 499 17.34 -1.07 23.23
N VAL A 500 16.07 -0.73 23.02
CA VAL A 500 15.47 -0.56 21.69
C VAL A 500 16.22 0.50 20.90
N ASP A 501 16.40 1.69 21.47
CA ASP A 501 17.08 2.80 20.79
C ASP A 501 18.57 2.54 20.58
N ALA A 502 19.22 1.82 21.49
CA ALA A 502 20.61 1.42 21.31
C ALA A 502 20.77 0.46 20.13
N LEU A 503 19.85 -0.49 19.94
CA LEU A 503 19.93 -1.45 18.83
C LEU A 503 19.61 -0.79 17.49
N ILE A 504 18.66 0.15 17.45
CA ILE A 504 18.40 0.97 16.24
C ILE A 504 19.62 1.82 15.91
N ALA A 505 20.22 2.48 16.90
CA ALA A 505 21.45 3.25 16.71
C ALA A 505 22.60 2.40 16.15
N LEU A 506 22.77 1.18 16.66
CA LEU A 506 23.78 0.23 16.16
C LEU A 506 23.55 -0.11 14.67
N ALA A 507 22.32 -0.48 14.30
CA ALA A 507 21.99 -0.80 12.91
C ALA A 507 22.27 0.36 11.95
N VAL A 508 21.92 1.58 12.37
CA VAL A 508 22.09 2.80 11.56
C VAL A 508 23.57 3.20 11.40
N LEU A 509 24.41 2.80 12.37
CA LEU A 509 25.86 2.93 12.30
C LEU A 509 26.54 1.78 11.54
N GLY A 510 25.77 0.86 10.95
CA GLY A 510 26.28 -0.24 10.12
C GLY A 510 26.64 -1.51 10.90
N GLU A 511 26.32 -1.60 12.19
CA GLU A 511 26.54 -2.82 12.96
C GLU A 511 25.48 -3.89 12.59
N ASN A 512 25.93 -5.14 12.43
CA ASN A 512 25.02 -6.24 12.13
C ASN A 512 24.24 -6.68 13.39
N ILE A 513 23.00 -6.21 13.52
CA ILE A 513 22.12 -6.53 14.65
C ILE A 513 21.29 -7.82 14.47
N ILE A 514 21.32 -8.43 13.27
CA ILE A 514 20.40 -9.51 12.90
C ILE A 514 20.58 -10.75 13.77
N SER A 515 21.84 -11.14 14.03
CA SER A 515 22.12 -12.30 14.88
C SER A 515 21.61 -12.09 16.31
N GLU A 516 21.68 -10.85 16.81
CA GLU A 516 21.23 -10.52 18.17
C GLU A 516 19.71 -10.48 18.26
N LEU A 517 19.01 -9.99 17.23
CA LEU A 517 17.55 -10.04 17.13
C LEU A 517 17.03 -11.49 17.12
N HIS A 518 17.64 -12.39 16.34
CA HIS A 518 17.28 -13.82 16.36
C HIS A 518 17.42 -14.44 17.75
N LYS A 519 18.55 -14.19 18.43
CA LYS A 519 18.78 -14.68 19.79
C LYS A 519 17.74 -14.12 20.76
N ALA A 520 17.41 -12.83 20.63
CA ALA A 520 16.44 -12.17 21.49
C ALA A 520 15.02 -12.75 21.32
N LEU A 521 14.57 -12.92 20.06
CA LEU A 521 13.28 -13.54 19.73
C LEU A 521 13.20 -14.99 20.22
N ALA A 522 14.29 -15.77 20.12
CA ALA A 522 14.32 -17.14 20.61
C ALA A 522 14.37 -17.27 22.15
N SER A 523 14.71 -16.20 22.87
CA SER A 523 15.01 -16.28 24.30
C SER A 523 13.80 -16.17 25.24
N GLY A 524 12.59 -15.89 24.72
CA GLY A 524 11.33 -15.65 25.46
C GLY A 524 11.34 -14.44 26.41
N THR A 525 12.50 -14.09 26.97
CA THR A 525 12.73 -12.99 27.93
C THR A 525 13.02 -11.66 27.24
N HIS A 526 13.53 -11.69 26.01
CA HIS A 526 13.83 -10.51 25.20
C HIS A 526 12.95 -10.39 23.95
N GLU A 527 11.93 -11.25 23.83
CA GLU A 527 11.02 -11.29 22.69
C GLU A 527 10.26 -9.97 22.54
N GLU A 528 9.65 -9.45 23.61
CA GLU A 528 8.94 -8.17 23.61
C GLU A 528 9.84 -6.99 23.19
N ILE A 529 11.12 -7.01 23.60
CA ILE A 529 12.09 -5.98 23.24
C ILE A 529 12.45 -6.07 21.76
N ALA A 530 12.67 -7.28 21.24
CA ALA A 530 12.96 -7.50 19.82
C ALA A 530 11.76 -7.10 18.95
N SER A 531 10.53 -7.47 19.35
CA SER A 531 9.30 -7.02 18.70
C SER A 531 9.15 -5.50 18.72
N SER A 532 9.52 -4.84 19.83
CA SER A 532 9.54 -3.38 19.92
C SER A 532 10.56 -2.74 18.97
N VAL A 533 11.72 -3.37 18.75
CA VAL A 533 12.71 -2.93 17.75
C VAL A 533 12.13 -3.04 16.34
N LEU A 534 11.53 -4.18 15.98
CA LEU A 534 10.92 -4.40 14.67
C LEU A 534 9.77 -3.42 14.41
N ASN A 535 8.89 -3.18 15.41
CA ASN A 535 7.82 -2.20 15.33
C ASN A 535 8.36 -0.77 15.08
N LYS A 536 9.47 -0.40 15.73
CA LYS A 536 10.09 0.91 15.51
C LYS A 536 10.76 1.01 14.14
N PHE A 537 11.30 -0.07 13.58
CA PHE A 537 11.73 -0.11 12.18
C PHE A 537 10.55 0.01 11.21
N ALA A 538 9.42 -0.65 11.46
CA ALA A 538 8.20 -0.51 10.66
C ALA A 538 7.66 0.92 10.67
N GLN A 539 7.67 1.57 11.84
CA GLN A 539 7.40 3.00 11.95
C GLN A 539 8.39 3.81 11.10
N LEU A 540 9.70 3.57 11.23
CA LEU A 540 10.72 4.28 10.44
C LEU A 540 10.50 4.13 8.92
N ARG A 541 10.06 2.97 8.44
CA ARG A 541 9.73 2.75 7.02
C ARG A 541 8.68 3.76 6.55
N ARG A 542 7.58 3.97 7.30
CA ARG A 542 6.58 4.98 6.92
C ARG A 542 7.14 6.41 6.92
N LEU A 543 7.97 6.74 7.91
CA LEU A 543 8.45 8.12 8.09
C LEU A 543 9.44 8.53 7.03
N LEU A 544 10.23 7.57 6.56
CA LEU A 544 11.21 7.82 5.52
C LEU A 544 10.58 7.90 4.14
N GLN A 545 9.35 7.43 3.97
CA GLN A 545 8.67 7.33 2.68
C GLN A 545 8.68 8.64 1.89
N ASP A 546 8.31 9.76 2.51
CA ASP A 546 8.38 11.07 1.86
C ASP A 546 9.83 11.48 1.54
N SER A 547 10.71 11.48 2.53
CA SER A 547 12.10 11.92 2.35
C SER A 547 12.89 11.09 1.32
N VAL A 548 12.67 9.77 1.28
CA VAL A 548 13.28 8.85 0.30
C VAL A 548 12.72 9.12 -1.09
N THR A 549 11.41 9.30 -1.20
CA THR A 549 10.75 9.61 -2.47
C THR A 549 11.28 10.93 -3.03
N ARG A 550 11.36 11.97 -2.20
CA ARG A 550 11.92 13.26 -2.60
C ARG A 550 13.39 13.17 -2.97
N ALA A 551 14.20 12.44 -2.20
CA ALA A 551 15.62 12.23 -2.50
C ALA A 551 15.84 11.61 -3.90
N ILE A 552 15.03 10.61 -4.26
CA ILE A 552 15.17 9.90 -5.54
C ILE A 552 14.73 10.78 -6.72
N HIS A 553 13.63 11.53 -6.57
CA HIS A 553 13.04 12.34 -7.63
C HIS A 553 13.65 13.75 -7.74
N THR A 554 14.55 14.12 -6.83
CA THR A 554 15.25 15.41 -6.90
C THR A 554 16.10 15.48 -8.17
N GLU A 555 15.92 16.54 -8.94
CA GLU A 555 16.74 16.83 -10.09
C GLU A 555 18.10 17.43 -9.66
N ILE A 556 19.19 16.70 -9.93
CA ILE A 556 20.56 17.11 -9.60
C ILE A 556 21.17 17.82 -10.80
N ASN A 557 21.68 19.05 -10.62
CA ASN A 557 22.41 19.76 -11.66
C ASN A 557 23.77 19.10 -11.88
N LEU A 558 24.12 18.80 -13.14
CA LEU A 558 25.46 18.32 -13.47
C LEU A 558 26.41 19.49 -13.77
N PRO A 559 27.72 19.37 -13.46
CA PRO A 559 28.73 20.30 -13.96
C PRO A 559 28.73 20.33 -15.51
N GLN A 560 28.88 21.53 -16.09
CA GLN A 560 28.89 21.89 -17.53
C GLN A 560 29.81 21.00 -18.43
N PRO A 561 29.58 20.95 -19.76
CA PRO A 561 29.77 19.73 -20.55
C PRO A 561 31.21 19.46 -20.96
N LEU A 562 31.57 18.17 -20.94
CA LEU A 562 32.66 17.62 -21.75
C LEU A 562 32.12 17.32 -23.16
N THR A 563 31.89 18.34 -23.98
CA THR A 563 31.66 18.17 -25.43
C THR A 563 32.76 18.86 -26.22
N ASP A 564 33.19 18.18 -27.28
CA ASP A 564 34.15 18.66 -28.28
C ASP A 564 33.73 20.05 -28.82
N PRO A 565 34.64 21.06 -28.84
CA PRO A 565 34.35 22.42 -29.33
C PRO A 565 33.93 22.54 -30.81
N SER A 566 33.75 21.42 -31.53
CA SER A 566 33.43 21.38 -32.95
C SER A 566 31.91 21.39 -33.28
N GLU A 567 31.01 21.20 -32.30
CA GLU A 567 29.54 21.16 -32.52
C GLU A 567 28.75 22.21 -31.70
N PRO A 568 28.56 23.44 -32.19
CA PRO A 568 27.99 24.54 -31.40
C PRO A 568 26.44 24.59 -31.33
N ASN A 569 25.70 23.61 -31.90
CA ASN A 569 24.25 23.72 -32.12
C ASN A 569 23.35 22.76 -31.33
N LYS A 570 23.85 21.99 -30.35
CA LYS A 570 22.95 21.27 -29.42
C LYS A 570 22.55 22.22 -28.29
N ARG A 571 21.23 22.48 -28.17
CA ARG A 571 20.59 23.26 -27.10
C ARG A 571 21.31 23.05 -25.76
N GLN A 572 21.72 24.14 -25.11
CA GLN A 572 22.16 24.15 -23.72
C GLN A 572 21.00 23.68 -22.83
N ILE A 573 20.88 22.36 -22.68
CA ILE A 573 20.12 21.75 -21.59
C ILE A 573 21.09 21.73 -20.42
N SER A 574 20.81 22.47 -19.34
CA SER A 574 21.40 22.15 -18.04
C SER A 574 21.05 20.69 -17.79
N LYS A 575 22.02 19.77 -17.91
CA LYS A 575 21.74 18.35 -17.69
C LYS A 575 21.35 18.22 -16.23
N ARG A 576 20.05 18.05 -15.98
CA ARG A 576 19.50 17.63 -14.70
C ARG A 576 19.37 16.11 -14.75
N ARG A 577 19.78 15.42 -13.69
CA ARG A 577 19.69 13.96 -13.57
C ARG A 577 19.03 13.58 -12.26
N GLN A 578 18.22 12.53 -12.29
CA GLN A 578 17.81 11.83 -11.08
C GLN A 578 19.01 11.11 -10.47
N LEU A 579 18.91 10.79 -9.18
CA LEU A 579 19.94 10.11 -8.38
C LEU A 579 20.52 8.86 -9.08
N ILE A 580 19.65 8.08 -9.72
CA ILE A 580 20.01 6.84 -10.44
C ILE A 580 20.89 7.12 -11.66
N LEU A 581 20.58 8.16 -12.45
CA LEU A 581 21.38 8.53 -13.62
C LEU A 581 22.72 9.16 -13.23
N ALA A 582 22.84 9.68 -12.01
CA ALA A 582 24.11 10.15 -11.47
C ALA A 582 25.08 8.98 -11.20
N LEU A 583 24.57 7.76 -10.93
CA LEU A 583 25.40 6.56 -10.73
C LEU A 583 26.23 6.18 -11.96
N ASP A 584 25.79 6.54 -13.18
CA ASP A 584 26.55 6.27 -14.41
C ASP A 584 27.94 6.91 -14.37
N LYS A 585 28.04 8.11 -13.78
CA LYS A 585 29.33 8.79 -13.62
C LYS A 585 30.27 8.06 -12.67
N PHE A 586 29.70 7.26 -11.78
CA PHE A 586 30.41 6.45 -10.79
C PHE A 586 30.68 5.01 -11.27
N SER A 587 30.18 4.62 -12.45
CA SER A 587 30.34 3.28 -13.02
C SER A 587 31.80 2.81 -13.09
N SER A 588 32.75 3.73 -13.30
CA SER A 588 34.19 3.43 -13.39
C SER A 588 34.88 3.16 -12.04
N ALA A 589 34.27 3.55 -10.93
CA ALA A 589 34.83 3.40 -9.60
C ALA A 589 34.37 2.13 -8.87
N LEU A 590 33.33 1.49 -9.39
CA LEU A 590 32.90 0.15 -8.99
C LEU A 590 33.27 -0.85 -10.07
N ASN A 591 33.41 -2.13 -9.70
CA ASN A 591 33.33 -3.17 -10.70
C ASN A 591 31.87 -3.28 -11.20
N ASP A 592 31.68 -3.79 -12.42
CA ASP A 592 30.37 -3.90 -13.07
C ASP A 592 29.30 -4.57 -12.19
N LEU A 593 29.71 -5.58 -11.44
CA LEU A 593 28.85 -6.42 -10.64
C LEU A 593 28.36 -5.72 -9.37
N HIS A 594 29.25 -5.00 -8.69
CA HIS A 594 28.92 -4.14 -7.56
C HIS A 594 28.03 -2.97 -8.01
N TRP A 595 28.28 -2.43 -9.22
CA TRP A 595 27.41 -1.41 -9.78
C TRP A 595 25.98 -1.93 -10.00
N ASN A 596 25.83 -3.14 -10.56
CA ASN A 596 24.51 -3.78 -10.70
C ASN A 596 23.82 -3.98 -9.35
N ASP A 597 24.55 -4.40 -8.31
CA ASP A 597 24.00 -4.54 -6.95
C ASP A 597 23.48 -3.20 -6.38
N VAL A 598 24.19 -2.10 -6.64
CA VAL A 598 23.77 -0.75 -6.22
C VAL A 598 22.52 -0.31 -6.97
N VAL A 599 22.47 -0.52 -8.28
CA VAL A 599 21.26 -0.22 -9.07
C VAL A 599 20.08 -1.07 -8.61
N ALA A 600 20.29 -2.36 -8.36
CA ALA A 600 19.28 -3.24 -7.80
C ALA A 600 18.82 -2.78 -6.40
N THR A 601 19.72 -2.24 -5.59
CA THR A 601 19.37 -1.67 -4.29
C THR A 601 18.47 -0.45 -4.44
N LEU A 602 18.79 0.46 -5.35
CA LEU A 602 17.95 1.63 -5.61
C LEU A 602 16.60 1.26 -6.22
N GLY A 603 16.56 0.31 -7.16
CA GLY A 603 15.31 -0.21 -7.70
C GLY A 603 14.41 -0.78 -6.60
N ASN A 604 14.98 -1.50 -5.62
CA ASN A 604 14.21 -1.99 -4.47
C ASN A 604 13.70 -0.84 -3.58
N VAL A 605 14.53 0.17 -3.30
CA VAL A 605 14.09 1.34 -2.53
C VAL A 605 12.98 2.10 -3.25
N MET A 606 13.06 2.27 -4.58
CA MET A 606 12.00 2.89 -5.38
C MET A 606 10.68 2.13 -5.28
N LEU A 607 10.71 0.81 -5.44
CA LEU A 607 9.51 -0.01 -5.32
C LEU A 607 8.93 0.06 -3.91
N THR A 608 9.78 -0.03 -2.89
CA THR A 608 9.35 -0.07 -1.48
C THR A 608 8.76 1.26 -1.00
N TYR A 609 9.40 2.38 -1.32
CA TYR A 609 9.05 3.69 -0.75
C TYR A 609 8.24 4.57 -1.69
N CYS A 610 8.54 4.51 -2.99
CA CYS A 610 7.88 5.34 -4.00
C CYS A 610 6.71 4.58 -4.67
N ASN A 611 6.67 3.25 -4.57
CA ASN A 611 5.78 2.38 -5.35
C ASN A 611 5.91 2.61 -6.87
N GLN A 612 7.17 2.64 -7.33
CA GLN A 612 7.50 2.92 -8.72
C GLN A 612 8.58 1.99 -9.22
N PRO A 613 8.49 1.54 -10.49
CA PRO A 613 9.58 0.80 -11.09
C PRO A 613 10.77 1.72 -11.33
N LEU A 614 11.95 1.12 -11.40
CA LEU A 614 13.15 1.73 -11.94
C LEU A 614 12.93 2.04 -13.43
N ASP A 615 12.65 3.30 -13.76
CA ASP A 615 12.56 3.74 -15.15
C ASP A 615 13.90 4.27 -15.66
N TYR A 616 14.63 3.40 -16.34
CA TYR A 616 15.93 3.72 -16.88
C TYR A 616 15.83 4.07 -18.39
N THR A 617 15.52 5.33 -18.70
CA THR A 617 15.20 5.76 -20.07
C THR A 617 16.43 5.93 -20.97
N THR A 618 17.57 6.31 -20.43
CA THR A 618 18.83 6.56 -21.16
C THR A 618 20.04 6.24 -20.29
N TRP A 619 21.03 5.52 -20.82
CA TRP A 619 22.35 5.32 -20.18
C TRP A 619 23.43 6.03 -20.98
N GLU A 620 24.54 6.35 -20.32
CA GLU A 620 25.76 6.79 -21.00
C GLU A 620 26.43 5.65 -21.79
N ASP A 621 27.07 6.00 -22.92
CA ASP A 621 27.87 5.06 -23.71
C ASP A 621 29.05 4.45 -22.93
N SER A 622 29.45 5.12 -21.84
CA SER A 622 30.55 4.74 -20.94
C SER A 622 30.29 3.46 -20.14
N LEU A 623 29.03 3.01 -20.03
CA LEU A 623 28.70 1.76 -19.34
C LEU A 623 29.29 0.53 -20.05
N SER A 624 29.74 -0.44 -19.26
CA SER A 624 30.20 -1.73 -19.77
C SER A 624 29.04 -2.55 -20.37
N GLU A 625 29.35 -3.56 -21.18
CA GLU A 625 28.33 -4.48 -21.70
C GLU A 625 27.56 -5.21 -20.58
N THR A 626 28.21 -5.52 -19.46
CA THR A 626 27.58 -6.15 -18.29
C THR A 626 26.54 -5.23 -17.64
N GLN A 627 26.89 -3.95 -17.48
CA GLN A 627 26.00 -2.94 -16.91
C GLN A 627 24.82 -2.66 -17.85
N LYS A 628 25.10 -2.52 -19.15
CA LYS A 628 24.08 -2.37 -20.20
C LYS A 628 23.11 -3.54 -20.20
N ALA A 629 23.59 -4.77 -20.03
CA ALA A 629 22.73 -5.95 -20.00
C ALA A 629 21.72 -5.92 -18.85
N TYR A 630 22.16 -5.54 -17.64
CA TYR A 630 21.28 -5.43 -16.48
C TYR A 630 20.24 -4.31 -16.65
N ILE A 631 20.67 -3.14 -17.11
CA ILE A 631 19.78 -2.00 -17.36
C ILE A 631 18.74 -2.32 -18.44
N ASN A 632 19.15 -2.98 -19.52
CA ASN A 632 18.22 -3.42 -20.56
C ASN A 632 17.16 -4.38 -20.01
N ALA A 633 17.53 -5.26 -19.08
CA ALA A 633 16.60 -6.18 -18.44
C ALA A 633 15.55 -5.40 -17.61
N GLU A 634 15.99 -4.49 -16.75
CA GLU A 634 15.10 -3.62 -15.96
C GLU A 634 14.18 -2.79 -16.87
N TYR A 635 14.75 -2.21 -17.93
CA TYR A 635 14.05 -1.38 -18.90
C TYR A 635 13.00 -2.18 -19.70
N TRP A 636 13.32 -3.38 -20.18
CA TRP A 636 12.37 -4.18 -20.96
C TRP A 636 11.23 -4.72 -20.12
N VAL A 637 11.47 -5.10 -18.86
CA VAL A 637 10.39 -5.51 -17.96
C VAL A 637 9.32 -4.41 -17.86
N VAL A 638 9.75 -3.16 -17.65
CA VAL A 638 8.83 -2.02 -17.55
C VAL A 638 8.19 -1.70 -18.90
N ARG A 639 8.97 -1.59 -19.98
CA ARG A 639 8.46 -1.13 -21.28
C ARG A 639 7.58 -2.14 -22.00
N LEU A 640 7.79 -3.44 -21.75
CA LEU A 640 6.96 -4.50 -22.33
C LEU A 640 5.74 -4.80 -21.48
N LEU A 641 5.83 -4.71 -20.14
CA LEU A 641 4.78 -5.20 -19.24
C LEU A 641 4.05 -4.11 -18.44
N GLY A 642 4.50 -2.86 -18.46
CA GLY A 642 3.96 -1.77 -17.65
C GLY A 642 3.89 -0.42 -18.37
N GLY A 643 3.22 0.55 -17.72
CA GLY A 643 3.21 1.97 -18.11
C GLY A 643 4.17 2.77 -17.23
N THR A 644 4.86 3.76 -17.82
CA THR A 644 5.79 4.65 -17.11
C THR A 644 5.22 6.05 -16.92
N GLU A 645 5.78 6.81 -15.99
CA GLU A 645 5.37 8.20 -15.69
C GLU A 645 5.49 9.17 -16.88
N GLU A 646 6.42 8.94 -17.81
CA GLU A 646 6.76 9.92 -18.85
C GLU A 646 6.15 9.64 -20.24
N SER A 647 5.42 8.53 -20.43
CA SER A 647 4.90 8.18 -21.76
C SER A 647 3.54 7.50 -21.71
N ASP A 648 2.56 8.28 -22.18
CA ASP A 648 1.12 8.02 -22.24
C ASP A 648 0.69 6.86 -23.14
N ASP A 649 1.63 6.16 -23.80
CA ASP A 649 1.30 5.14 -24.80
C ASP A 649 2.18 3.90 -24.66
N ILE A 650 1.62 2.82 -24.09
CA ILE A 650 2.25 1.49 -24.03
C ILE A 650 2.72 1.02 -25.41
N ILE A 651 2.01 1.38 -26.49
CA ILE A 651 2.40 1.05 -27.87
C ILE A 651 3.68 1.77 -28.23
N TYR A 652 3.74 3.08 -28.00
CA TYR A 652 4.95 3.88 -28.21
C TYR A 652 6.11 3.35 -27.37
N ASN A 653 5.89 3.08 -26.08
CA ASN A 653 6.91 2.56 -25.17
C ASN A 653 7.47 1.22 -25.62
N THR A 654 6.58 0.30 -26.01
CA THR A 654 6.97 -0.99 -26.56
C THR A 654 7.75 -0.80 -27.86
N ALA A 655 7.29 0.08 -28.76
CA ALA A 655 7.97 0.37 -30.02
C ALA A 655 9.39 0.95 -29.79
N VAL A 656 9.55 1.89 -28.85
CA VAL A 656 10.86 2.45 -28.50
C VAL A 656 11.77 1.38 -27.88
N ALA A 657 11.24 0.51 -27.04
CA ALA A 657 12.03 -0.59 -26.48
C ALA A 657 12.49 -1.60 -27.54
N LEU A 658 11.64 -1.87 -28.51
CA LEU A 658 11.96 -2.72 -29.66
C LEU A 658 12.98 -2.06 -30.60
N ASP A 659 12.85 -0.76 -30.89
CA ASP A 659 13.81 -0.01 -31.71
C ASP A 659 15.20 0.07 -31.04
N LYS A 660 15.24 0.17 -29.70
CA LYS A 660 16.51 0.03 -28.97
C LYS A 660 17.09 -1.38 -29.12
N MET A 661 16.26 -2.42 -29.02
CA MET A 661 16.71 -3.81 -29.14
C MET A 661 17.31 -4.11 -30.54
N THR A 662 16.72 -3.57 -31.62
CA THR A 662 17.25 -3.78 -32.99
C THR A 662 18.64 -3.21 -33.20
N ALA A 663 19.01 -2.16 -32.45
CA ALA A 663 20.34 -1.54 -32.53
C ALA A 663 21.43 -2.28 -31.73
N MET A 664 21.08 -3.32 -30.95
CA MET A 664 21.99 -4.02 -30.05
C MET A 664 22.68 -5.22 -30.71
N SER A 665 23.83 -5.61 -30.13
CA SER A 665 24.51 -6.85 -30.51
C SER A 665 23.70 -8.09 -30.07
N PRO A 666 23.82 -9.24 -30.77
CA PRO A 666 23.16 -10.48 -30.36
C PRO A 666 23.47 -10.87 -28.91
N HIS A 667 24.74 -10.72 -28.50
CA HIS A 667 25.18 -11.08 -27.16
C HIS A 667 24.55 -10.19 -26.08
N LEU A 668 24.44 -8.87 -26.34
CA LEU A 668 23.81 -7.96 -25.40
C LEU A 668 22.32 -8.29 -25.24
N ILE A 669 21.62 -8.62 -26.33
CA ILE A 669 20.21 -9.02 -26.27
C ILE A 669 20.02 -10.27 -25.41
N ILE A 670 20.82 -11.31 -25.66
CA ILE A 670 20.73 -12.59 -24.94
C ILE A 670 21.08 -12.41 -23.46
N ASN A 671 22.16 -11.70 -23.16
CA ASN A 671 22.56 -11.43 -21.78
C ASN A 671 21.49 -10.64 -21.02
N SER A 672 20.91 -9.63 -21.65
CA SER A 672 19.84 -8.82 -21.04
C SER A 672 18.61 -9.66 -20.72
N LEU A 673 18.14 -10.50 -21.66
CA LEU A 673 16.99 -11.38 -21.44
C LEU A 673 17.24 -12.42 -20.35
N SER A 674 18.49 -12.89 -20.20
CA SER A 674 18.85 -13.85 -19.15
C SER A 674 18.80 -13.27 -17.73
N LEU A 675 18.90 -11.93 -17.62
CA LEU A 675 18.89 -11.21 -16.35
C LEU A 675 17.49 -10.77 -15.92
N VAL A 676 16.46 -10.94 -16.76
CA VAL A 676 15.07 -10.49 -16.48
C VAL A 676 14.58 -10.93 -15.10
N ARG A 677 14.86 -12.17 -14.67
CA ARG A 677 14.45 -12.66 -13.34
C ARG A 677 15.13 -11.94 -12.18
N GLN A 678 16.34 -11.42 -12.39
CA GLN A 678 17.14 -10.77 -11.36
C GLN A 678 16.78 -9.29 -11.18
N THR A 679 15.99 -8.73 -12.11
CA THR A 679 15.53 -7.34 -12.06
C THR A 679 14.64 -7.08 -10.86
N GLN A 680 14.68 -5.84 -10.35
CA GLN A 680 13.74 -5.42 -9.32
C GLN A 680 12.38 -5.12 -9.91
N ASN A 681 12.32 -4.56 -11.12
CA ASN A 681 11.06 -4.19 -11.77
C ASN A 681 10.10 -5.36 -11.92
N LEU A 682 10.57 -6.60 -12.05
CA LEU A 682 9.70 -7.77 -12.15
C LEU A 682 8.87 -8.02 -10.86
N LYS A 683 9.25 -7.41 -9.74
CA LYS A 683 8.55 -7.50 -8.45
C LYS A 683 7.46 -6.43 -8.27
N TRP A 684 7.24 -5.56 -9.26
CA TRP A 684 6.21 -4.54 -9.21
C TRP A 684 4.83 -5.14 -9.52
N ASP A 685 4.16 -5.62 -8.48
CA ASP A 685 2.91 -6.39 -8.52
C ASP A 685 1.67 -5.59 -8.93
N GLU A 686 1.68 -4.27 -8.73
CA GLU A 686 0.51 -3.41 -8.99
C GLU A 686 0.11 -3.37 -10.48
N TYR A 687 1.07 -3.50 -11.40
CA TYR A 687 0.81 -3.32 -12.84
C TYR A 687 1.52 -4.31 -13.78
N ILE A 688 2.51 -5.09 -13.33
CA ILE A 688 3.21 -6.04 -14.20
C ILE A 688 2.56 -7.42 -14.13
N SER A 689 2.08 -7.90 -15.27
CA SER A 689 1.75 -9.32 -15.42
C SER A 689 3.01 -10.17 -15.30
N ASN A 690 3.00 -11.21 -14.45
CA ASN A 690 4.15 -12.09 -14.23
C ASN A 690 4.77 -12.60 -15.55
N TRP A 691 5.98 -12.12 -15.87
CA TRP A 691 6.81 -12.70 -16.93
C TRP A 691 7.34 -14.04 -16.45
N VAL A 692 6.87 -15.12 -17.06
CA VAL A 692 7.31 -16.47 -16.71
C VAL A 692 8.71 -16.69 -17.27
N VAL A 693 9.72 -16.60 -16.39
CA VAL A 693 11.13 -16.84 -16.68
C VAL A 693 11.72 -17.78 -15.62
N GLU A 694 12.83 -18.45 -15.94
CA GLU A 694 13.48 -19.41 -15.02
C GLU A 694 14.05 -18.70 -13.77
N ASP A 695 13.76 -19.27 -12.59
CA ASP A 695 14.14 -18.71 -11.28
C ASP A 695 15.64 -18.75 -11.03
N LEU A 696 16.28 -19.84 -11.48
CA LEU A 696 17.69 -20.10 -11.32
C LEU A 696 18.33 -20.31 -12.70
N SER A 697 18.22 -19.31 -13.59
CA SER A 697 18.83 -19.37 -14.93
C SER A 697 20.32 -19.76 -14.84
N PRO A 698 20.84 -20.62 -15.72
CA PRO A 698 22.27 -20.95 -15.73
C PRO A 698 23.10 -19.75 -16.17
N ARG A 699 24.42 -19.78 -15.89
CA ARG A 699 25.31 -18.74 -16.40
C ARG A 699 25.51 -18.88 -17.91
N ILE A 700 25.60 -17.75 -18.59
CA ILE A 700 25.98 -17.72 -20.00
C ILE A 700 27.50 -17.86 -20.08
N THR A 701 27.94 -19.05 -20.47
CA THR A 701 29.37 -19.38 -20.62
C THR A 701 29.79 -19.53 -22.09
N ASN A 702 28.84 -19.81 -22.98
CA ASN A 702 29.09 -19.94 -24.41
C ASN A 702 28.45 -18.78 -25.18
N SER A 703 29.28 -17.92 -25.76
CA SER A 703 28.80 -16.81 -26.57
C SER A 703 28.13 -17.26 -27.87
N SER A 704 28.35 -18.50 -28.33
CA SER A 704 27.78 -19.03 -29.58
C SER A 704 26.40 -19.68 -29.43
N ASP A 705 25.80 -19.64 -28.25
CA ASP A 705 24.54 -20.32 -27.92
C ASP A 705 23.46 -19.31 -27.48
N ILE A 706 22.20 -19.70 -27.65
CA ILE A 706 21.04 -19.02 -27.07
C ILE A 706 20.50 -19.95 -25.99
N PRO A 707 20.61 -19.60 -24.69
CA PRO A 707 20.12 -20.43 -23.60
C PRO A 707 18.62 -20.73 -23.73
N LEU A 708 18.19 -21.88 -23.22
CA LEU A 708 16.79 -22.31 -23.27
C LEU A 708 15.88 -21.28 -22.59
N GLU A 709 16.35 -20.73 -21.48
CA GLU A 709 15.67 -19.76 -20.63
C GLU A 709 15.39 -18.46 -21.38
N VAL A 710 16.30 -18.05 -22.28
CA VAL A 710 16.12 -16.85 -23.12
C VAL A 710 15.07 -17.11 -24.19
N ILE A 711 15.11 -18.28 -24.84
CA ILE A 711 14.08 -18.65 -25.83
C ILE A 711 12.71 -18.72 -25.15
N ASP A 712 12.61 -19.34 -23.97
CA ASP A 712 11.35 -19.46 -23.26
C ASP A 712 10.86 -18.14 -22.67
N ALA A 713 11.77 -17.25 -22.25
CA ALA A 713 11.39 -15.89 -21.86
C ALA A 713 10.72 -15.16 -23.03
N ILE A 714 11.30 -15.22 -24.23
CA ILE A 714 10.71 -14.64 -25.45
C ILE A 714 9.42 -15.36 -25.86
N GLU A 715 9.37 -16.68 -25.70
CA GLU A 715 8.20 -17.45 -26.05
C GLU A 715 7.02 -17.12 -25.11
N ASN A 716 7.26 -16.95 -23.82
CA ASN A 716 6.20 -16.82 -22.81
C ASN A 716 6.03 -15.39 -22.28
N ILE A 717 6.41 -14.36 -23.05
CA ILE A 717 6.15 -12.97 -22.67
C ILE A 717 4.62 -12.76 -22.54
N PRO A 718 4.10 -12.29 -21.39
CA PRO A 718 2.67 -12.22 -21.09
C PRO A 718 1.92 -11.06 -21.79
N LEU A 719 2.21 -10.80 -23.06
CA LEU A 719 1.60 -9.71 -23.84
C LEU A 719 0.19 -10.03 -24.34
N GLU A 720 -0.26 -11.28 -24.26
CA GLU A 720 -1.55 -11.71 -24.81
C GLU A 720 -2.75 -11.05 -24.12
N LYS A 721 -2.63 -10.74 -22.82
CA LYS A 721 -3.69 -10.04 -22.06
C LYS A 721 -3.77 -8.55 -22.42
N LEU A 722 -2.64 -7.95 -22.77
CA LEU A 722 -2.54 -6.53 -23.09
C LEU A 722 -2.86 -6.30 -24.57
N ARG A 723 -2.13 -6.96 -25.48
CA ARG A 723 -2.29 -6.90 -26.94
C ARG A 723 -1.61 -8.11 -27.63
N PRO A 724 -2.37 -9.11 -28.14
CA PRO A 724 -1.82 -10.31 -28.78
C PRO A 724 -0.84 -10.05 -29.95
N ASP A 725 -1.04 -8.96 -30.70
CA ASP A 725 -0.22 -8.63 -31.88
C ASP A 725 1.23 -8.25 -31.54
N PHE A 726 1.50 -7.83 -30.30
CA PHE A 726 2.85 -7.39 -29.89
C PHE A 726 3.80 -8.54 -29.62
N ARG A 727 3.29 -9.70 -29.18
CA ARG A 727 4.13 -10.89 -28.99
C ARG A 727 4.87 -11.25 -30.29
N GLY A 728 4.18 -11.18 -31.43
CA GLY A 728 4.79 -11.38 -32.74
C GLY A 728 5.86 -10.34 -33.08
N ALA A 729 5.64 -9.06 -32.73
CA ALA A 729 6.63 -8.01 -32.94
C ALA A 729 7.89 -8.20 -32.08
N VAL A 730 7.76 -8.56 -30.79
CA VAL A 730 8.92 -8.85 -29.93
C VAL A 730 9.71 -10.04 -30.45
N ILE A 731 9.03 -11.13 -30.82
CA ILE A 731 9.66 -12.31 -31.44
C ILE A 731 10.40 -11.88 -32.71
N SER A 732 9.77 -11.10 -33.59
CA SER A 732 10.38 -10.64 -34.83
C SER A 732 11.67 -9.84 -34.61
N VAL A 733 11.64 -8.88 -33.68
CA VAL A 733 12.79 -8.03 -33.37
C VAL A 733 13.92 -8.82 -32.74
N PHE A 734 13.60 -9.72 -31.80
CA PHE A 734 14.57 -10.66 -31.23
C PHE A 734 15.22 -11.50 -32.33
N LEU A 735 14.42 -12.12 -33.21
CA LEU A 735 14.90 -12.96 -34.31
C LEU A 735 15.83 -12.19 -35.25
N HIS A 736 15.50 -10.95 -35.63
CA HIS A 736 16.39 -10.10 -36.42
C HIS A 736 17.72 -9.84 -35.72
N GLY A 737 17.67 -9.47 -34.44
CA GLY A 737 18.85 -9.15 -33.64
C GLY A 737 19.82 -10.32 -33.47
N ILE A 738 19.33 -11.57 -33.50
CA ILE A 738 20.17 -12.76 -33.35
C ILE A 738 20.67 -13.37 -34.67
N ILE A 739 20.25 -12.89 -35.85
CA ILE A 739 20.70 -13.43 -37.16
C ILE A 739 22.24 -13.60 -37.23
N PRO A 740 23.07 -12.59 -36.87
CA PRO A 740 24.52 -12.73 -36.94
C PRO A 740 25.08 -13.87 -36.08
N LEU A 741 24.39 -14.24 -34.99
CA LEU A 741 24.77 -15.36 -34.15
C LEU A 741 24.41 -16.71 -34.78
N ILE A 742 23.25 -16.80 -35.43
CA ILE A 742 22.80 -18.01 -36.11
C ILE A 742 23.67 -18.32 -37.33
N GLU A 743 24.17 -17.30 -38.03
CA GLU A 743 25.16 -17.47 -39.09
C GLU A 743 26.48 -18.08 -38.59
N GLN A 744 26.85 -17.82 -37.33
CA GLN A 744 28.04 -18.40 -36.69
C GLN A 744 27.80 -19.81 -36.17
N ASN A 745 26.57 -20.13 -35.76
CA ASN A 745 26.18 -21.43 -35.23
C ASN A 745 24.89 -21.94 -35.89
N THR A 746 25.04 -22.59 -37.04
CA THR A 746 23.92 -23.08 -37.85
C THR A 746 23.13 -24.22 -37.19
N ASP A 747 23.66 -24.88 -36.17
CA ASP A 747 22.95 -25.96 -35.47
C ASP A 747 21.70 -25.44 -34.72
N LEU A 748 21.64 -24.14 -34.38
CA LEU A 748 20.48 -23.49 -33.78
C LEU A 748 19.34 -23.23 -34.79
N LEU A 749 19.63 -23.27 -36.09
CA LEU A 749 18.72 -22.85 -37.14
C LEU A 749 17.35 -23.54 -37.08
N PRO A 750 17.23 -24.88 -36.89
CA PRO A 750 15.92 -25.51 -36.83
C PRO A 750 15.08 -25.07 -35.63
N GLU A 751 15.71 -24.83 -34.47
CA GLU A 751 15.02 -24.37 -33.26
C GLU A 751 14.52 -22.93 -33.42
N ILE A 752 15.35 -22.06 -34.00
CA ILE A 752 15.01 -20.65 -34.22
C ILE A 752 13.94 -20.50 -35.32
N LEU A 753 14.00 -21.30 -36.39
CA LEU A 753 12.93 -21.35 -37.38
C LEU A 753 11.62 -21.86 -36.77
N THR A 754 11.70 -22.73 -35.76
CA THR A 754 10.51 -23.19 -35.01
C THR A 754 9.91 -22.06 -34.19
N LEU A 755 10.73 -21.22 -33.55
CA LEU A 755 10.25 -20.00 -32.87
C LEU A 755 9.60 -19.03 -33.88
N ASN A 756 10.17 -18.88 -35.07
CA ASN A 756 9.61 -18.04 -36.14
C ASN A 756 8.23 -18.51 -36.65
N LEU A 757 7.83 -19.76 -36.40
CA LEU A 757 6.46 -20.22 -36.68
C LEU A 757 5.41 -19.53 -35.79
N GLN A 758 5.81 -18.93 -34.66
CA GLN A 758 4.94 -18.12 -33.80
C GLN A 758 4.98 -16.63 -34.15
N ASN A 759 5.90 -16.20 -35.02
CA ASN A 759 6.00 -14.81 -35.45
C ASN A 759 4.85 -14.46 -36.39
N THR A 760 4.00 -13.52 -36.00
CA THR A 760 2.85 -13.06 -36.80
C THR A 760 3.14 -11.79 -37.60
N HIS A 761 4.30 -11.15 -37.42
CA HIS A 761 4.58 -9.82 -37.97
C HIS A 761 5.50 -9.86 -39.20
N ASP A 762 6.67 -10.49 -39.09
CA ASP A 762 7.69 -10.49 -40.15
C ASP A 762 8.32 -11.87 -40.39
N SER A 763 7.49 -12.92 -40.30
CA SER A 763 7.94 -14.30 -40.40
C SER A 763 8.62 -14.61 -41.74
N GLU A 764 8.15 -14.01 -42.84
CA GLU A 764 8.69 -14.26 -44.17
C GLU A 764 10.07 -13.63 -44.38
N ALA A 765 10.32 -12.40 -43.90
CA ALA A 765 11.65 -11.79 -44.02
C ALA A 765 12.70 -12.53 -43.19
N ILE A 766 12.35 -12.93 -41.96
CA ILE A 766 13.21 -13.79 -41.13
C ILE A 766 13.53 -15.10 -41.86
N LEU A 767 12.52 -15.74 -42.45
CA LEU A 767 12.71 -16.98 -43.20
C LEU A 767 13.62 -16.76 -44.43
N GLN A 768 13.44 -15.66 -45.16
CA GLN A 768 14.27 -15.33 -46.32
C GLN A 768 15.74 -15.05 -45.92
N SER A 769 15.97 -14.45 -44.75
CA SER A 769 17.33 -14.18 -44.26
C SER A 769 18.02 -15.45 -43.75
N LEU A 770 17.35 -16.24 -42.92
CA LEU A 770 17.95 -17.41 -42.27
C LEU A 770 17.94 -18.68 -43.14
N ALA A 771 16.96 -18.82 -44.03
CA ALA A 771 16.77 -20.01 -44.86
C ALA A 771 16.06 -19.67 -46.19
N PRO A 772 16.69 -18.90 -47.10
CA PRO A 772 16.09 -18.43 -48.36
C PRO A 772 15.58 -19.55 -49.29
N GLN A 773 16.07 -20.78 -49.11
CA GLN A 773 15.61 -21.97 -49.80
C GLN A 773 14.21 -22.44 -49.36
N LEU A 774 13.72 -21.99 -48.21
CA LEU A 774 12.42 -22.33 -47.66
C LEU A 774 11.36 -21.29 -48.00
N LYS A 775 10.09 -21.69 -47.99
CA LYS A 775 8.95 -20.81 -48.23
C LYS A 775 7.90 -20.97 -47.14
N LEU A 776 7.26 -19.86 -46.79
CA LEU A 776 6.15 -19.83 -45.85
C LEU A 776 4.96 -20.61 -46.45
N THR A 777 4.83 -21.87 -46.05
CA THR A 777 3.80 -22.79 -46.54
C THR A 777 3.30 -23.63 -45.36
N PRO A 778 2.09 -24.23 -45.44
CA PRO A 778 1.62 -25.17 -44.42
C PRO A 778 2.55 -26.39 -44.20
N ARG A 779 3.50 -26.63 -45.11
CA ARG A 779 4.51 -27.68 -45.01
C ARG A 779 5.82 -27.22 -44.39
N LEU A 780 5.97 -25.94 -44.04
CA LEU A 780 7.18 -25.39 -43.45
C LEU A 780 7.64 -26.15 -42.19
N PRO A 781 6.77 -26.53 -41.23
CA PRO A 781 7.19 -27.35 -40.10
C PRO A 781 7.87 -28.66 -40.53
N ASN A 782 7.37 -29.33 -41.58
CA ASN A 782 7.99 -30.56 -42.10
C ASN A 782 9.38 -30.30 -42.71
N ALA A 783 9.59 -29.13 -43.34
CA ALA A 783 10.89 -28.77 -43.88
C ALA A 783 11.89 -28.46 -42.74
N ILE A 784 11.45 -27.76 -41.70
CA ILE A 784 12.26 -27.49 -40.50
C ILE A 784 12.59 -28.81 -39.78
N LEU A 785 11.64 -29.75 -39.68
CA LEU A 785 11.89 -31.07 -39.09
C LEU A 785 12.96 -31.87 -39.86
N LYS A 786 12.99 -31.77 -41.19
CA LYS A 786 14.07 -32.38 -41.99
C LYS A 786 15.43 -31.77 -41.65
N MET A 787 15.51 -30.45 -41.53
CA MET A 787 16.74 -29.78 -41.13
C MET A 787 17.17 -30.18 -39.73
N ALA A 788 16.23 -30.35 -38.79
CA ALA A 788 16.53 -30.83 -37.45
C ALA A 788 17.20 -32.21 -37.47
N TYR A 789 16.81 -33.12 -38.38
CA TYR A 789 17.46 -34.42 -38.53
C TYR A 789 18.90 -34.36 -39.03
N ASP A 790 19.31 -33.26 -39.65
CA ASP A 790 20.66 -33.06 -40.17
C ASP A 790 21.59 -32.36 -39.15
N VAL A 791 21.09 -31.99 -37.96
CA VAL A 791 21.89 -31.36 -36.89
C VAL A 791 22.80 -32.39 -36.24
N ASN A 792 24.11 -32.14 -36.26
CA ASN A 792 25.11 -33.07 -35.75
C ASN A 792 25.25 -33.03 -34.22
N ASN A 793 25.09 -31.86 -33.61
CA ASN A 793 25.26 -31.69 -32.18
C ASN A 793 24.02 -32.19 -31.42
N PRO A 794 24.14 -33.21 -30.55
CA PRO A 794 22.99 -33.80 -29.84
C PRO A 794 22.22 -32.80 -28.99
N TYR A 795 22.89 -31.77 -28.46
CA TYR A 795 22.24 -30.75 -27.63
C TYR A 795 21.25 -29.92 -28.45
N TYR A 796 21.69 -29.33 -29.56
CA TYR A 796 20.81 -28.54 -30.44
C TYR A 796 19.77 -29.40 -31.14
N TYR A 797 20.13 -30.62 -31.53
CA TYR A 797 19.20 -31.56 -32.17
C TYR A 797 18.03 -31.92 -31.24
N SER A 798 18.32 -32.27 -29.98
CA SER A 798 17.28 -32.60 -29.00
C SER A 798 16.34 -31.42 -28.74
N ARG A 799 16.91 -30.20 -28.57
CA ARG A 799 16.17 -28.95 -28.37
C ARG A 799 15.23 -28.61 -29.53
N ALA A 800 15.71 -28.76 -30.77
CA ALA A 800 14.90 -28.55 -31.97
C ALA A 800 13.70 -29.51 -32.02
N LEU A 801 13.92 -30.81 -31.77
CA LEU A 801 12.84 -31.81 -31.75
C LEU A 801 11.81 -31.52 -30.65
N LEU A 802 12.27 -31.16 -29.45
CA LEU A 802 11.42 -30.78 -28.32
C LEU A 802 10.46 -29.66 -28.73
N ARG A 803 10.98 -28.56 -29.28
CA ARG A 803 10.15 -27.41 -29.66
C ARG A 803 9.27 -27.70 -30.87
N LEU A 804 9.75 -28.46 -31.86
CA LEU A 804 8.98 -28.83 -33.05
C LEU A 804 7.78 -29.72 -32.73
N ALA A 805 7.86 -30.56 -31.69
CA ALA A 805 6.81 -31.51 -31.34
C ALA A 805 5.41 -30.87 -31.21
N ARG A 806 5.33 -29.59 -30.82
CA ARG A 806 4.06 -28.85 -30.72
C ARG A 806 3.33 -28.66 -32.06
N TYR A 807 4.06 -28.67 -33.18
CA TYR A 807 3.50 -28.50 -34.53
C TYR A 807 3.13 -29.82 -35.21
N PHE A 808 3.35 -30.96 -34.53
CA PHE A 808 3.02 -32.29 -35.05
C PHE A 808 2.14 -33.07 -34.07
N PRO A 809 0.86 -32.71 -33.89
CA PRO A 809 -0.01 -33.37 -32.89
C PRO A 809 -0.04 -34.90 -33.01
N LEU A 810 -0.02 -35.44 -34.23
CA LEU A 810 -0.04 -36.89 -34.50
C LEU A 810 1.31 -37.59 -34.26
N GLN A 811 2.42 -36.86 -34.23
CA GLN A 811 3.78 -37.41 -34.01
C GLN A 811 4.41 -36.85 -32.73
N ARG A 812 3.66 -36.10 -31.92
CA ARG A 812 4.16 -35.34 -30.77
C ARG A 812 4.93 -36.24 -29.81
N GLU A 813 4.33 -37.34 -29.38
CA GLU A 813 4.96 -38.31 -28.48
C GLU A 813 6.21 -38.96 -29.09
N SER A 814 6.17 -39.28 -30.39
CA SER A 814 7.31 -39.86 -31.11
C SER A 814 8.49 -38.88 -31.17
N LEU A 815 8.23 -37.61 -31.45
CA LEU A 815 9.25 -36.56 -31.50
C LEU A 815 9.82 -36.25 -30.10
N LEU A 816 8.98 -36.22 -29.07
CA LEU A 816 9.42 -36.05 -27.68
C LEU A 816 10.28 -37.24 -27.22
N ARG A 817 9.87 -38.48 -27.54
CA ARG A 817 10.69 -39.67 -27.27
C ARG A 817 12.02 -39.62 -28.02
N LYS A 818 12.01 -39.18 -29.28
CA LYS A 818 13.25 -39.02 -30.04
C LYS A 818 14.16 -37.95 -29.44
N SER A 819 13.59 -36.81 -29.03
CA SER A 819 14.30 -35.75 -28.32
C SER A 819 14.96 -36.30 -27.05
N LEU A 820 14.24 -37.13 -26.27
CA LEU A 820 14.77 -37.79 -25.07
C LEU A 820 15.91 -38.78 -25.37
N GLU A 821 15.77 -39.60 -26.41
CA GLU A 821 16.85 -40.50 -26.88
C GLU A 821 18.12 -39.73 -27.23
N VAL A 822 17.98 -38.63 -27.98
CA VAL A 822 19.09 -37.78 -28.37
C VAL A 822 19.70 -37.09 -27.14
N ALA A 823 18.87 -36.59 -26.23
CA ALA A 823 19.32 -35.95 -24.99
C ALA A 823 20.21 -36.87 -24.14
N ARG A 824 19.93 -38.19 -24.12
CA ARG A 824 20.78 -39.16 -23.42
C ARG A 824 22.22 -39.24 -23.95
N THR A 825 22.43 -38.88 -25.22
CA THR A 825 23.75 -38.88 -25.88
C THR A 825 24.55 -37.59 -25.67
N ILE A 826 23.97 -36.57 -25.03
CA ILE A 826 24.68 -35.34 -24.67
C ILE A 826 25.78 -35.67 -23.66
N SER A 827 27.02 -35.28 -23.96
CA SER A 827 28.19 -35.55 -23.13
C SER A 827 28.34 -34.57 -21.96
N ASP A 828 27.97 -33.30 -22.17
CA ASP A 828 28.01 -32.26 -21.15
C ASP A 828 26.87 -32.46 -20.12
N PRO A 829 27.19 -32.74 -18.84
CA PRO A 829 26.16 -33.04 -17.83
C PRO A 829 25.19 -31.88 -17.57
N HIS A 830 25.66 -30.63 -17.64
CA HIS A 830 24.83 -29.45 -17.43
C HIS A 830 23.81 -29.28 -18.55
N LYS A 831 24.26 -29.36 -19.81
CA LYS A 831 23.38 -29.31 -21.00
C LYS A 831 22.39 -30.47 -21.01
N LYS A 832 22.84 -31.67 -20.65
CA LYS A 832 21.98 -32.85 -20.53
C LYS A 832 20.88 -32.64 -19.48
N CYS A 833 21.25 -32.13 -18.31
CA CYS A 833 20.32 -31.81 -17.23
C CYS A 833 19.24 -30.83 -17.70
N ARG A 834 19.63 -29.70 -18.32
CA ARG A 834 18.66 -28.72 -18.82
C ARG A 834 17.69 -29.31 -19.83
N VAL A 835 18.17 -30.05 -20.83
CA VAL A 835 17.26 -30.65 -21.83
C VAL A 835 16.26 -31.61 -21.19
N PHE A 836 16.70 -32.41 -20.20
CA PHE A 836 15.78 -33.29 -19.46
C PHE A 836 14.76 -32.51 -18.61
N GLU A 837 15.17 -31.44 -17.93
CA GLU A 837 14.27 -30.54 -17.17
C GLU A 837 13.09 -30.04 -18.04
N TYR A 838 13.34 -29.72 -19.31
CA TYR A 838 12.30 -29.31 -20.26
C TYR A 838 11.46 -30.45 -20.85
N LEU A 839 11.97 -31.67 -20.86
CA LEU A 839 11.22 -32.85 -21.31
C LEU A 839 10.30 -33.42 -20.23
N ILE A 840 10.69 -33.32 -18.96
CA ILE A 840 9.97 -33.87 -17.78
C ILE A 840 8.47 -33.54 -17.77
N PRO A 841 8.01 -32.29 -18.04
CA PRO A 841 6.58 -31.95 -18.04
C PRO A 841 5.74 -32.76 -19.04
N TYR A 842 6.37 -33.35 -20.06
CA TYR A 842 5.69 -34.10 -21.12
C TYR A 842 5.79 -35.62 -20.97
N LEU A 843 6.42 -36.13 -19.92
CA LEU A 843 6.58 -37.56 -19.66
C LEU A 843 5.44 -38.12 -18.79
N ASP A 844 5.09 -39.39 -19.00
CA ASP A 844 4.20 -40.14 -18.12
C ASP A 844 4.86 -40.42 -16.75
N THR A 845 4.07 -40.86 -15.76
CA THR A 845 4.55 -41.01 -14.37
C THR A 845 5.76 -41.95 -14.25
N GLN A 846 5.80 -43.04 -15.02
CA GLN A 846 6.85 -44.05 -14.89
C GLN A 846 8.14 -43.61 -15.61
N GLU A 847 8.03 -43.11 -16.84
CA GLU A 847 9.17 -42.53 -17.57
C GLU A 847 9.71 -41.31 -16.82
N ARG A 848 8.84 -40.47 -16.25
CA ARG A 848 9.22 -39.30 -15.45
C ARG A 848 10.10 -39.68 -14.27
N SER A 849 9.73 -40.71 -13.50
CA SER A 849 10.55 -41.13 -12.35
C SER A 849 11.95 -41.57 -12.77
N ASN A 850 12.06 -42.34 -13.87
CA ASN A 850 13.35 -42.79 -14.37
C ASN A 850 14.21 -41.63 -14.87
N ILE A 851 13.60 -40.71 -15.64
CA ILE A 851 14.31 -39.53 -16.16
C ILE A 851 14.70 -38.57 -15.04
N LEU A 852 13.88 -38.41 -13.99
CA LEU A 852 14.26 -37.60 -12.82
C LEU A 852 15.53 -38.13 -12.14
N GLU A 853 15.66 -39.46 -11.97
CA GLU A 853 16.89 -40.06 -11.42
C GLU A 853 18.08 -39.92 -12.39
N GLU A 854 17.89 -40.12 -13.70
CA GLU A 854 18.93 -39.87 -14.72
C GLU A 854 19.40 -38.40 -14.71
N THR A 855 18.46 -37.48 -14.53
CA THR A 855 18.70 -36.02 -14.48
C THR A 855 19.44 -35.64 -13.20
N LEU A 856 19.04 -36.20 -12.06
CA LEU A 856 19.74 -36.00 -10.79
C LEU A 856 21.18 -36.52 -10.84
N PHE A 857 21.39 -37.72 -11.41
CA PHE A 857 22.74 -38.24 -11.63
C PHE A 857 23.57 -37.30 -12.51
N ALA A 858 23.00 -36.81 -13.62
CA ALA A 858 23.68 -35.83 -14.46
C ALA A 858 24.05 -34.56 -13.66
N ALA A 859 23.11 -34.00 -12.90
CA ALA A 859 23.34 -32.83 -12.04
C ALA A 859 24.48 -33.06 -11.03
N GLN A 860 24.52 -34.23 -10.38
CA GLN A 860 25.56 -34.57 -9.41
C GLN A 860 26.97 -34.70 -10.02
N THR A 861 27.06 -34.99 -11.32
CA THR A 861 28.32 -35.10 -12.08
C THR A 861 28.78 -33.79 -12.71
N ILE A 862 27.99 -32.71 -12.63
CA ILE A 862 28.41 -31.37 -13.07
C ILE A 862 29.66 -30.95 -12.28
N SER A 863 30.70 -30.55 -13.00
CA SER A 863 31.99 -30.18 -12.41
C SER A 863 32.04 -28.75 -11.88
N ASP A 864 31.33 -27.82 -12.53
CA ASP A 864 31.23 -26.44 -12.05
C ASP A 864 30.27 -26.35 -10.85
N PRO A 865 30.74 -25.87 -9.69
CA PRO A 865 29.93 -25.89 -8.47
C PRO A 865 28.70 -24.98 -8.53
N ASP A 866 28.73 -23.89 -9.30
CA ASP A 866 27.56 -23.01 -9.45
C ASP A 866 26.48 -23.65 -10.33
N ASP A 867 26.86 -24.17 -11.50
CA ASP A 867 25.91 -24.88 -12.37
C ASP A 867 25.32 -26.12 -11.67
N LYS A 868 26.14 -26.85 -10.90
CA LYS A 868 25.68 -27.97 -10.07
C LYS A 868 24.67 -27.51 -9.01
N THR A 869 24.98 -26.42 -8.30
CA THR A 869 24.10 -25.84 -7.28
C THR A 869 22.74 -25.45 -7.86
N ARG A 870 22.74 -24.69 -8.96
CA ARG A 870 21.50 -24.25 -9.63
C ARG A 870 20.68 -25.45 -10.12
N ALA A 871 21.33 -26.48 -10.68
CA ALA A 871 20.65 -27.70 -11.12
C ALA A 871 19.98 -28.46 -9.97
N LEU A 872 20.70 -28.71 -8.87
CA LEU A 872 20.15 -29.41 -7.70
C LEU A 872 18.95 -28.66 -7.10
N ALA A 873 19.06 -27.35 -6.96
CA ALA A 873 17.97 -26.52 -6.42
C ALA A 873 16.74 -26.53 -7.32
N ARG A 874 16.89 -26.38 -8.65
CA ARG A 874 15.76 -26.50 -9.59
C ARG A 874 15.13 -27.88 -9.59
N LEU A 875 15.93 -28.95 -9.48
CA LEU A 875 15.42 -30.32 -9.46
C LEU A 875 14.66 -30.66 -8.19
N SER A 876 14.98 -29.99 -7.06
CA SER A 876 14.34 -30.25 -5.77
C SER A 876 12.80 -30.19 -5.83
N LYS A 877 12.23 -29.31 -6.67
CA LYS A 877 10.78 -29.12 -6.83
C LYS A 877 10.03 -30.34 -7.41
N TYR A 878 10.75 -31.32 -7.95
CA TYR A 878 10.15 -32.53 -8.52
C TYR A 878 10.14 -33.73 -7.55
N PHE A 879 10.73 -33.60 -6.37
CA PHE A 879 10.86 -34.69 -5.40
C PHE A 879 9.99 -34.45 -4.16
N GLN A 880 9.72 -35.53 -3.41
CA GLN A 880 8.99 -35.45 -2.13
C GLN A 880 9.85 -34.77 -1.04
N LEU A 881 9.19 -34.23 -0.01
CA LEU A 881 9.78 -33.37 1.03
C LEU A 881 11.15 -33.84 1.55
N GLU A 882 11.30 -35.10 1.94
CA GLU A 882 12.57 -35.61 2.48
C GLU A 882 13.72 -35.55 1.45
N LYS A 883 13.45 -35.93 0.19
CA LYS A 883 14.45 -35.86 -0.88
C LYS A 883 14.66 -34.43 -1.36
N GLN A 884 13.61 -33.61 -1.36
CA GLN A 884 13.69 -32.18 -1.65
C GLN A 884 14.64 -31.47 -0.66
N GLU A 885 14.46 -31.68 0.64
CA GLU A 885 15.31 -31.09 1.68
C GLU A 885 16.78 -31.51 1.52
N ASN A 886 17.02 -32.80 1.27
CA ASN A 886 18.37 -33.33 1.04
C ASN A 886 19.05 -32.70 -0.20
N LEU A 887 18.30 -32.49 -1.29
CA LEU A 887 18.84 -31.85 -2.50
C LEU A 887 19.14 -30.37 -2.27
N LEU A 888 18.28 -29.65 -1.55
CA LEU A 888 18.53 -28.26 -1.17
C LEU A 888 19.73 -28.14 -0.24
N ARG A 889 19.90 -29.09 0.68
CA ARG A 889 21.09 -29.20 1.53
C ARG A 889 22.35 -29.43 0.70
N GLU A 890 22.32 -30.36 -0.25
CA GLU A 890 23.44 -30.60 -1.18
C GLU A 890 23.74 -29.33 -2.02
N ALA A 891 22.72 -28.59 -2.44
CA ALA A 891 22.88 -27.33 -3.17
C ALA A 891 23.59 -26.27 -2.31
N VAL A 892 23.19 -26.07 -1.05
CA VAL A 892 23.86 -25.13 -0.13
C VAL A 892 25.32 -25.53 0.12
N GLN A 893 25.58 -26.83 0.29
CA GLN A 893 26.94 -27.34 0.47
C GLN A 893 27.79 -27.16 -0.80
N THR A 894 27.22 -27.41 -1.97
CA THR A 894 27.92 -27.22 -3.25
C THR A 894 28.19 -25.73 -3.50
N ALA A 895 27.26 -24.84 -3.16
CA ALA A 895 27.46 -23.40 -3.23
C ALA A 895 28.69 -22.97 -2.42
N SER A 896 28.91 -23.57 -1.25
CA SER A 896 30.06 -23.25 -0.40
C SER A 896 31.42 -23.55 -1.05
N LEU A 897 31.45 -24.42 -2.08
CA LEU A 897 32.65 -24.82 -2.83
C LEU A 897 32.97 -23.87 -4.01
N ILE A 898 32.13 -22.88 -4.30
CA ILE A 898 32.38 -21.90 -5.35
C ILE A 898 33.59 -21.02 -4.95
N ASN A 899 34.63 -21.03 -5.79
CA ASN A 899 35.89 -20.34 -5.52
C ASN A 899 35.78 -18.82 -5.56
N ASN A 900 35.00 -18.27 -6.49
CA ASN A 900 34.79 -16.82 -6.59
C ASN A 900 33.75 -16.40 -5.54
N GLU A 901 34.15 -15.58 -4.57
CA GLU A 901 33.28 -15.23 -3.44
C GLU A 901 32.04 -14.43 -3.85
N TYR A 902 32.16 -13.54 -4.84
CA TYR A 902 31.01 -12.80 -5.37
C TYR A 902 30.02 -13.73 -6.04
N GLN A 903 30.51 -14.65 -6.88
CA GLN A 903 29.68 -15.65 -7.53
C GLN A 903 29.01 -16.55 -6.49
N ARG A 904 29.75 -17.00 -5.47
CA ARG A 904 29.21 -17.77 -4.35
C ARG A 904 28.08 -17.03 -3.66
N ALA A 905 28.26 -15.74 -3.40
CA ALA A 905 27.25 -14.89 -2.78
C ALA A 905 26.00 -14.71 -3.64
N GLU A 906 26.17 -14.52 -4.95
CA GLU A 906 25.07 -14.45 -5.90
C GLU A 906 24.27 -15.75 -5.93
N THR A 907 24.94 -16.90 -6.04
CA THR A 907 24.27 -18.20 -6.01
C THR A 907 23.53 -18.42 -4.70
N LEU A 908 24.14 -18.10 -3.55
CA LEU A 908 23.48 -18.17 -2.24
C LEU A 908 22.26 -17.26 -2.17
N SER A 909 22.35 -16.00 -2.64
CA SER A 909 21.22 -15.08 -2.66
C SER A 909 20.06 -15.61 -3.52
N LEU A 910 20.36 -16.23 -4.67
CA LEU A 910 19.36 -16.83 -5.56
C LEU A 910 18.75 -18.12 -4.98
N LEU A 911 19.45 -18.85 -4.12
CA LEU A 911 18.94 -20.05 -3.46
C LEU A 911 17.92 -19.75 -2.36
N TYR A 912 18.01 -18.59 -1.70
CA TYR A 912 17.20 -18.26 -0.52
C TYR A 912 15.68 -18.53 -0.68
N PRO A 913 15.01 -18.15 -1.79
CA PRO A 913 13.58 -18.41 -1.95
C PRO A 913 13.19 -19.90 -1.90
N PHE A 914 14.12 -20.80 -2.22
CA PHE A 914 13.91 -22.25 -2.12
C PHE A 914 14.08 -22.80 -0.71
N LEU A 915 14.72 -22.04 0.18
CA LEU A 915 15.06 -22.44 1.55
C LEU A 915 14.11 -21.83 2.59
N VAL A 916 13.40 -20.76 2.23
CA VAL A 916 12.64 -19.92 3.18
C VAL A 916 11.58 -20.70 3.98
N SER A 917 11.05 -21.80 3.43
CA SER A 917 10.06 -22.65 4.09
C SER A 917 10.66 -23.68 5.06
N GLU A 918 11.99 -23.82 5.13
CA GLU A 918 12.68 -24.89 5.88
C GLU A 918 13.68 -24.29 6.90
N PRO A 919 13.30 -24.13 8.18
CA PRO A 919 14.10 -23.44 9.19
C PRO A 919 15.50 -24.04 9.43
N ASP A 920 15.64 -25.36 9.37
CA ASP A 920 16.91 -26.05 9.57
C ASP A 920 17.90 -25.77 8.41
N LEU A 921 17.39 -25.69 7.18
CA LEU A 921 18.19 -25.33 6.01
C LEU A 921 18.58 -23.86 6.01
N LEU A 922 17.68 -22.96 6.47
CA LEU A 922 18.01 -21.55 6.65
C LEU A 922 19.17 -21.36 7.63
N THR A 923 19.20 -22.12 8.72
CA THR A 923 20.30 -22.09 9.69
C THR A 923 21.63 -22.49 9.05
N GLU A 924 21.64 -23.56 8.24
CA GLU A 924 22.84 -23.99 7.51
C GLU A 924 23.27 -22.97 6.45
N TYR A 925 22.32 -22.42 5.70
CA TYR A 925 22.53 -21.36 4.73
C TYR A 925 23.18 -20.12 5.35
N PHE A 926 22.64 -19.60 6.45
CA PHE A 926 23.20 -18.42 7.12
C PHE A 926 24.61 -18.68 7.64
N ARG A 927 24.89 -19.89 8.14
CA ARG A 927 26.25 -20.30 8.52
C ARG A 927 27.20 -20.29 7.33
N VAL A 928 26.77 -20.76 6.16
CA VAL A 928 27.59 -20.74 4.92
C VAL A 928 27.80 -19.30 4.44
N ALA A 929 26.75 -18.48 4.40
CA ALA A 929 26.82 -17.08 4.02
C ALA A 929 27.74 -16.27 4.94
N GLN A 930 27.71 -16.53 6.25
CA GLN A 930 28.62 -15.89 7.23
C GLN A 930 30.10 -16.24 7.03
N ASN A 931 30.41 -17.39 6.42
CA ASN A 931 31.80 -17.80 6.16
C ASN A 931 32.41 -17.15 4.91
N VAL A 932 31.65 -16.35 4.16
CA VAL A 932 32.18 -15.53 3.06
C VAL A 932 33.11 -14.46 3.63
N THR A 933 34.33 -14.35 3.10
CA THR A 933 35.38 -13.50 3.71
C THR A 933 35.35 -12.07 3.19
N ASP A 934 35.12 -11.88 1.89
CA ASP A 934 34.86 -10.57 1.30
C ASP A 934 33.55 -10.00 1.86
N SER A 935 33.64 -8.78 2.41
CA SER A 935 32.52 -8.15 3.10
C SER A 935 31.35 -7.85 2.16
N TRP A 936 31.61 -7.36 0.95
CA TRP A 936 30.55 -7.07 -0.04
C TRP A 936 29.78 -8.33 -0.40
N SER A 937 30.51 -9.40 -0.73
CA SER A 937 29.97 -10.71 -1.07
C SER A 937 29.24 -11.33 0.12
N GLN A 938 29.77 -11.21 1.35
CA GLN A 938 29.10 -11.71 2.54
C GLN A 938 27.72 -11.06 2.73
N PHE A 939 27.63 -9.74 2.58
CA PHE A 939 26.35 -9.04 2.70
C PHE A 939 25.36 -9.41 1.59
N LYS A 940 25.83 -9.54 0.35
CA LYS A 940 25.01 -10.09 -0.75
C LYS A 940 24.50 -11.49 -0.43
N ALA A 941 25.36 -12.38 0.08
CA ALA A 941 25.00 -13.74 0.48
C ALA A 941 23.98 -13.75 1.64
N LEU A 942 24.03 -12.76 2.53
CA LEU A 942 23.07 -12.58 3.63
C LEU A 942 21.80 -11.81 3.21
N ARG A 943 21.72 -11.38 1.94
CA ARG A 943 20.64 -10.56 1.37
C ARG A 943 20.50 -9.19 2.04
N LEU A 944 21.61 -8.62 2.51
CA LEU A 944 21.71 -7.29 3.10
C LEU A 944 22.35 -6.33 2.09
N ARG A 945 21.63 -5.27 1.72
CA ARG A 945 22.06 -4.29 0.71
C ARG A 945 22.61 -3.01 1.33
N SER A 946 22.13 -2.64 2.50
CA SER A 946 22.54 -1.44 3.22
C SER A 946 24.04 -1.38 3.52
N PRO A 947 24.74 -2.47 3.88
CA PRO A 947 26.18 -2.39 4.12
C PRO A 947 26.97 -2.11 2.85
N GLN A 948 26.48 -2.56 1.69
CA GLN A 948 27.08 -2.28 0.38
C GLN A 948 27.00 -0.77 0.08
N LEU A 949 25.84 -0.14 0.30
CA LEU A 949 25.70 1.31 0.17
C LEU A 949 26.55 2.08 1.18
N LEU A 950 26.67 1.61 2.42
CA LEU A 950 27.53 2.23 3.43
C LEU A 950 29.02 2.20 3.05
N GLN A 951 29.48 1.14 2.36
CA GLN A 951 30.87 1.04 1.89
C GLN A 951 31.22 2.03 0.77
N ILE A 952 30.22 2.45 -0.03
CA ILE A 952 30.41 3.38 -1.16
C ILE A 952 29.83 4.77 -0.90
N HIS A 953 29.38 5.01 0.33
CA HIS A 953 28.64 6.20 0.71
C HIS A 953 29.43 7.49 0.41
N ASP A 954 30.71 7.55 0.75
CA ASP A 954 31.56 8.73 0.51
C ASP A 954 31.65 9.04 -0.99
N GLN A 955 31.73 8.00 -1.81
CA GLN A 955 31.82 8.13 -3.25
C GLN A 955 30.48 8.51 -3.88
N LEU A 956 29.36 7.99 -3.37
CA LEU A 956 28.02 8.40 -3.77
C LEU A 956 27.80 9.89 -3.46
N GLN A 957 28.24 10.33 -2.29
CA GLN A 957 28.19 11.73 -1.89
C GLN A 957 29.05 12.61 -2.82
N GLN A 958 30.25 12.16 -3.21
CA GLN A 958 31.08 12.89 -4.19
C GLN A 958 30.41 13.00 -5.56
N ALA A 959 29.71 11.95 -6.00
CA ALA A 959 29.00 11.94 -7.28
C ALA A 959 27.82 12.93 -7.32
N THR A 960 27.29 13.32 -6.17
CA THR A 960 26.16 14.26 -6.01
C THR A 960 26.56 15.61 -5.41
N GLU A 961 27.78 16.08 -5.72
CA GLU A 961 28.31 17.39 -5.27
C GLU A 961 28.33 17.61 -3.75
N GLY A 962 28.31 16.53 -2.97
CA GLY A 962 28.38 16.61 -1.52
C GLY A 962 27.04 16.72 -0.80
N ASP A 963 25.90 16.63 -1.50
CA ASP A 963 24.58 16.72 -0.87
C ASP A 963 24.25 15.46 -0.06
N ILE A 964 24.43 15.58 1.26
CA ILE A 964 24.25 14.49 2.23
C ILE A 964 22.76 14.15 2.40
N ASP A 965 21.87 15.13 2.23
CA ASP A 965 20.44 14.95 2.45
C ASP A 965 19.79 14.08 1.36
N LEU A 966 20.42 13.93 0.19
CA LEU A 966 19.94 13.01 -0.87
C LEU A 966 20.16 11.54 -0.52
N TRP A 967 21.38 11.15 -0.14
CA TRP A 967 21.69 9.73 0.07
C TRP A 967 21.33 9.23 1.47
N THR A 968 21.30 10.10 2.47
CA THR A 968 21.06 9.70 3.85
C THR A 968 19.70 9.02 4.06
N PRO A 969 18.57 9.58 3.57
CA PRO A 969 17.28 8.90 3.62
C PRO A 969 17.29 7.58 2.86
N VAL A 970 17.93 7.52 1.69
CA VAL A 970 18.00 6.31 0.84
C VAL A 970 18.77 5.19 1.55
N VAL A 971 19.93 5.50 2.13
CA VAL A 971 20.73 4.53 2.90
C VAL A 971 19.97 4.08 4.14
N LEU A 972 19.38 5.02 4.88
CA LEU A 972 18.60 4.68 6.08
C LEU A 972 17.37 3.83 5.72
N GLY A 973 16.65 4.18 4.65
CA GLY A 973 15.53 3.41 4.14
C GLY A 973 15.95 2.01 3.69
N THR A 974 17.16 1.85 3.15
CA THR A 974 17.74 0.54 2.84
C THR A 974 18.03 -0.27 4.10
N ILE A 975 18.60 0.34 5.15
CA ILE A 975 18.86 -0.35 6.44
C ILE A 975 17.54 -0.83 7.05
N VAL A 976 16.53 0.04 7.07
CA VAL A 976 15.19 -0.28 7.58
C VAL A 976 14.59 -1.45 6.78
N ASN A 977 14.66 -1.40 5.45
CA ASN A 977 14.12 -2.44 4.59
C ASN A 977 14.86 -3.77 4.75
N ASP A 978 16.19 -3.76 4.83
CA ASP A 978 16.97 -4.97 5.06
C ASP A 978 16.58 -5.66 6.36
N VAL A 979 16.43 -4.90 7.45
CA VAL A 979 16.00 -5.45 8.74
C VAL A 979 14.58 -6.00 8.61
N LEU A 980 13.63 -5.23 8.08
CA LEU A 980 12.24 -5.68 7.97
C LEU A 980 12.11 -6.89 7.05
N THR A 981 12.64 -6.86 5.82
CA THR A 981 12.57 -8.00 4.88
C THR A 981 13.26 -9.26 5.40
N HIS A 982 14.29 -9.12 6.24
CA HIS A 982 14.91 -10.27 6.89
C HIS A 982 13.99 -10.93 7.93
N PHE A 983 13.16 -10.14 8.62
CA PHE A 983 12.23 -10.57 9.67
C PHE A 983 10.75 -10.57 9.24
N GLU A 984 10.42 -10.24 7.99
CA GLU A 984 9.06 -10.22 7.44
C GLU A 984 8.39 -11.61 7.50
N ASN A 985 9.18 -12.67 7.73
CA ASN A 985 8.72 -14.03 7.99
C ASN A 985 8.54 -14.39 9.48
N ILE A 986 8.79 -13.48 10.43
CA ILE A 986 8.92 -13.82 11.87
C ILE A 986 7.87 -13.13 12.76
N SER A 987 7.01 -12.23 12.27
CA SER A 987 6.08 -11.50 13.16
C SER A 987 4.63 -11.54 12.70
N SER A 988 4.02 -12.71 12.88
CA SER A 988 2.62 -12.98 13.30
C SER A 988 2.09 -14.23 12.61
N VAL A 989 1.19 -14.94 13.27
CA VAL A 989 0.40 -16.03 12.66
C VAL A 989 -0.34 -15.52 11.41
N ASP A 990 -0.69 -14.23 11.33
CA ASP A 990 -1.27 -13.59 10.16
C ASP A 990 -0.27 -13.35 9.00
N GLY A 991 1.02 -13.15 9.29
CA GLY A 991 2.08 -13.13 8.28
C GLY A 991 2.34 -14.51 7.66
N LEU A 992 2.19 -15.57 8.45
CA LEU A 992 2.13 -16.95 7.95
C LEU A 992 0.89 -17.18 7.06
N TRP A 993 -0.26 -16.60 7.41
CA TRP A 993 -1.48 -16.67 6.58
C TRP A 993 -1.37 -15.87 5.28
N LEU A 994 -0.72 -14.69 5.28
CA LEU A 994 -0.47 -13.89 4.07
C LEU A 994 0.54 -14.56 3.14
N ALA A 995 1.61 -15.16 3.68
CA ALA A 995 2.54 -15.97 2.90
C ALA A 995 1.91 -17.27 2.34
N LEU A 996 0.83 -17.76 2.97
CA LEU A 996 0.01 -18.88 2.48
C LEU A 996 -1.11 -18.44 1.52
N ALA A 997 -1.52 -17.16 1.55
CA ALA A 997 -2.57 -16.63 0.67
C ALA A 997 -2.11 -16.50 -0.79
N ASP A 998 -0.80 -16.36 -1.02
CA ASP A 998 -0.22 -16.29 -2.37
C ASP A 998 -0.02 -17.67 -3.03
N PHE A 999 -0.18 -18.79 -2.29
CA PHE A 999 -0.06 -20.14 -2.83
C PHE A 999 -1.07 -21.13 -2.19
N PRO A 1000 -2.19 -21.44 -2.85
CA PRO A 1000 -3.22 -22.31 -2.28
C PRO A 1000 -2.78 -23.78 -2.35
N ASP A 1001 -2.07 -24.25 -1.33
CA ASP A 1001 -1.86 -25.68 -1.09
C ASP A 1001 -2.80 -26.17 0.02
N VAL A 1002 -3.94 -26.73 -0.41
CA VAL A 1002 -5.04 -27.21 0.45
C VAL A 1002 -4.56 -28.24 1.50
N ALA A 1003 -3.50 -28.99 1.21
CA ALA A 1003 -2.97 -30.02 2.11
C ALA A 1003 -2.21 -29.43 3.31
N LYS A 1004 -1.66 -28.21 3.21
CA LYS A 1004 -1.02 -27.51 4.34
C LYS A 1004 -2.06 -26.90 5.27
N VAL A 1005 -3.21 -26.46 4.72
CA VAL A 1005 -4.35 -25.96 5.48
C VAL A 1005 -4.98 -27.08 6.32
N GLU A 1006 -5.16 -28.29 5.76
CA GLU A 1006 -5.67 -29.45 6.52
C GLU A 1006 -4.74 -29.84 7.68
N LYS A 1007 -3.41 -29.79 7.51
CA LYS A 1007 -2.46 -30.10 8.60
C LYS A 1007 -2.47 -29.07 9.74
N LEU A 1008 -2.80 -27.81 9.45
CA LEU A 1008 -2.95 -26.76 10.47
C LEU A 1008 -4.26 -26.92 11.26
N TYR A 1009 -5.33 -27.38 10.60
CA TYR A 1009 -6.57 -27.80 11.27
C TYR A 1009 -6.37 -29.07 12.12
N GLU A 1010 -5.63 -30.07 11.62
CA GLU A 1010 -5.29 -31.27 12.38
C GLU A 1010 -4.39 -30.98 13.61
N ALA A 1011 -3.63 -29.88 13.58
CA ALA A 1011 -2.81 -29.39 14.69
C ALA A 1011 -3.59 -28.53 15.71
N GLY A 1012 -4.89 -28.29 15.51
CA GLY A 1012 -5.76 -27.60 16.47
C GLY A 1012 -5.61 -26.09 16.51
N ILE A 1013 -5.08 -25.47 15.45
CA ILE A 1013 -5.06 -24.01 15.31
C ILE A 1013 -6.31 -23.61 14.52
N GLU A 1014 -7.42 -23.43 15.23
CA GLU A 1014 -8.67 -22.90 14.69
C GLU A 1014 -8.67 -21.36 14.78
N LYS A 1015 -9.14 -20.67 13.74
CA LYS A 1015 -9.27 -19.20 13.72
C LYS A 1015 -10.64 -18.80 14.26
N ASP A 1016 -10.67 -17.86 15.21
CA ASP A 1016 -11.80 -16.92 15.39
C ASP A 1016 -11.69 -15.79 14.35
#